data_AF-A0A7C5NAR7-F1
#
_entry.id   AF-A0A7C5NAR7-F1
#
_cell.length_a   1.000
_cell.length_b   1.000
_cell.length_c   1.000
_cell.angle_alpha   90.00
_cell.angle_beta   90.00
_cell.angle_gamma   90.00
#
_symmetry.space_group_name_H-M   'P 1'
#
loop_
_entity.id
_entity.type
_entity.pdbx_description
1 polymer ?
#
loop_
_entity_poly.entity_id
_entity_poly.type
_entity_poly.pdbx_seq_one_letter_code
_entity_poly.pdbx_strand_id
1 'polypeptide(L)'
;MTTPLDNPQEWLHGALRLDPGHSPFPWQAALLDRLCEGAIPSALDIPTGLGKTATIAIWLLARAAGAPVPRRLVYVVDRRAVVDQATAVAMGLREWVSETPEVEKALGLEGCALPISTLRGQFVDNREWLEDPAGPAIVIGTVDMVGSRLLFEGYGTSRKMRPFYAGMLGSDCLYAVDESHLVPPFEALLRKATSWHDDVDAPTVVPRCRLMSLSATGGHAESAAAEEPFRLSDEDRAHPEIARRLGADKRVHLRELGADASLTDAMVDEAWSLRDGPARRCVIFVSSRTEAARVADTLLARFGDLPEEARGRVELLTGGRRAREREEAARALDDMGFLAGSGPPDRTMFLVATAAGEVGVDLDADDMVSDLVAWERMVQRLGRVNRRGQGAARVVVFVEAASGKDDGVRPTPQDCRLALEALPTNDDGSRDGSPGAIDRVTKEASPELTATLARACTPPPLHPELNAATLEAWAMTSLVEHTGRPEVAPWLRGWDEDEPQTRVIWRAQPPVLFRDRRAPDNPAQQPAGGGDILRPELLARYLTAAPPHPREYLEVPTYQVADWVKRHAKALARRKSPDGPWPPMVVVLNEAHEAERIYGIHDGDDAASFPSLASMPAKRRERLLAHRTILLFGFSGLSPTGFLDPKHLAPPDMADAEPWVTDSGVPVPPFRVRQEQRRPADEQAPAAPASPDSAAGWRIWERIALDEDEEGEREWLVIDKWRDAAVDEEARSVARRSQPLDEHQRWA
;
A
#
# COMPACT_ATOMS: atom_id res chain seq x y z
N MET A 1 11.62 35.09 16.84
CA MET A 1 12.58 34.36 17.72
C MET A 1 11.77 33.28 18.40
N THR A 2 12.08 32.01 18.16
CA THR A 2 11.38 30.88 18.80
C THR A 2 11.62 30.94 20.31
N THR A 3 10.60 30.64 21.10
CA THR A 3 10.70 30.51 22.57
C THR A 3 10.52 29.03 22.88
N PRO A 4 11.58 28.29 23.23
CA PRO A 4 11.48 26.86 23.54
C PRO A 4 10.49 26.60 24.68
N LEU A 5 9.88 25.41 24.66
CA LEU A 5 9.06 24.94 25.78
C LEU A 5 9.94 24.54 26.96
N ASP A 6 9.63 25.04 28.16
CA ASP A 6 10.38 24.73 29.39
C ASP A 6 10.11 23.30 29.93
N ASN A 7 8.87 22.80 29.78
CA ASN A 7 8.48 21.46 30.18
C ASN A 7 7.67 20.76 29.06
N PRO A 8 8.34 20.09 28.10
CA PRO A 8 7.66 19.50 26.96
C PRO A 8 6.78 18.29 27.33
N GLN A 9 6.98 17.66 28.49
CA GLN A 9 6.15 16.52 28.94
C GLN A 9 4.70 16.90 29.23
N GLU A 10 4.44 18.12 29.70
CA GLU A 10 3.08 18.60 29.98
C GLU A 10 2.19 18.60 28.73
N TRP A 11 2.81 18.69 27.55
CA TRP A 11 2.15 18.73 26.26
C TRP A 11 1.93 17.34 25.64
N LEU A 12 2.51 16.28 26.21
CA LEU A 12 2.36 14.91 25.67
C LEU A 12 0.89 14.47 25.62
N HIS A 13 0.10 14.77 26.65
CA HIS A 13 -1.31 14.37 26.69
C HIS A 13 -2.10 14.96 25.51
N GLY A 14 -1.93 16.26 25.25
CA GLY A 14 -2.57 16.97 24.14
C GLY A 14 -2.03 16.54 22.78
N ALA A 15 -0.71 16.44 22.62
CA ALA A 15 -0.07 16.01 21.37
C ALA A 15 -0.48 14.58 20.96
N LEU A 16 -0.69 13.70 21.94
CA LEU A 16 -1.17 12.33 21.72
C LEU A 16 -2.70 12.22 21.61
N ARG A 17 -3.44 13.32 21.78
CA ARG A 17 -4.91 13.39 21.74
C ARG A 17 -5.57 12.34 22.64
N LEU A 18 -5.05 12.19 23.86
CA LEU A 18 -5.55 11.20 24.80
C LEU A 18 -6.89 11.64 25.39
N ASP A 19 -7.80 10.69 25.60
CA ASP A 19 -9.06 10.96 26.28
C ASP A 19 -8.83 11.41 27.74
N PRO A 20 -9.75 12.19 28.32
CA PRO A 20 -9.72 12.52 29.74
C PRO A 20 -9.61 11.26 30.61
N GLY A 21 -8.60 11.20 31.48
CA GLY A 21 -8.34 10.05 32.37
C GLY A 21 -7.32 9.04 31.85
N HIS A 22 -6.83 9.18 30.61
CA HIS A 22 -5.66 8.44 30.13
C HIS A 22 -4.40 9.27 30.30
N SER A 23 -3.28 8.61 30.59
CA SER A 23 -1.95 9.21 30.67
C SER A 23 -1.05 8.71 29.53
N PRO A 24 -0.09 9.53 29.06
CA PRO A 24 1.01 9.04 28.24
C PRO A 24 1.71 7.85 28.92
N PHE A 25 2.22 6.93 28.13
CA PHE A 25 3.00 5.81 28.65
C PHE A 25 4.37 6.29 29.16
N PRO A 26 4.93 5.69 30.23
CA PRO A 26 6.22 6.12 30.78
C PRO A 26 7.34 6.16 29.73
N TRP A 27 7.41 5.16 28.84
CA TRP A 27 8.40 5.13 27.76
C TRP A 27 8.28 6.30 26.79
N GLN A 28 7.09 6.87 26.59
CA GLN A 28 6.87 8.02 25.71
C GLN A 28 7.48 9.28 26.32
N ALA A 29 7.32 9.47 27.63
CA ALA A 29 7.95 10.57 28.37
C ALA A 29 9.48 10.39 28.43
N ALA A 30 9.95 9.18 28.75
CA ALA A 30 11.38 8.89 28.79
C ALA A 30 12.06 9.03 27.42
N LEU A 31 11.37 8.67 26.32
CA LEU A 31 11.88 8.92 24.97
C LEU A 31 11.96 10.42 24.67
N LEU A 32 10.95 11.21 25.07
CA LEU A 32 10.96 12.66 24.92
C LEU A 32 12.17 13.30 25.63
N ASP A 33 12.42 12.93 26.88
CA ASP A 33 13.57 13.43 27.65
C ASP A 33 14.89 13.11 26.93
N ARG A 34 15.03 11.87 26.48
CA ARG A 34 16.22 11.42 25.77
C ARG A 34 16.43 12.18 24.45
N LEU A 35 15.35 12.48 23.71
CA LEU A 35 15.42 13.32 22.50
C LEU A 35 15.75 14.79 22.84
N CYS A 36 15.23 15.33 23.94
CA CYS A 36 15.55 16.67 24.43
C CYS A 36 17.05 16.83 24.72
N GLU A 37 17.72 15.76 25.18
CA GLU A 37 19.16 15.70 25.39
C GLU A 37 19.97 15.46 24.09
N GLY A 38 19.30 15.19 22.96
CA GLY A 38 19.96 14.88 21.69
C GLY A 38 20.41 13.41 21.52
N ALA A 39 20.06 12.54 22.46
CA ALA A 39 20.45 11.13 22.48
C ALA A 39 19.42 10.28 21.70
N ILE A 40 19.50 10.30 20.36
CA ILE A 40 18.56 9.57 19.50
C ILE A 40 18.92 8.07 19.51
N PRO A 41 18.05 7.18 20.05
CA PRO A 41 18.33 5.75 20.09
C PRO A 41 18.45 5.15 18.69
N SER A 42 19.30 4.13 18.55
CA SER A 42 19.44 3.41 17.27
C SER A 42 18.18 2.63 16.88
N ALA A 43 17.40 2.19 17.87
CA ALA A 43 16.12 1.52 17.67
C ALA A 43 15.15 1.76 18.84
N LEU A 44 13.84 1.73 18.56
CA LEU A 44 12.79 1.56 19.56
C LEU A 44 12.34 0.10 19.57
N ASP A 45 12.85 -0.65 20.54
CA ASP A 45 12.57 -2.06 20.79
C ASP A 45 11.40 -2.19 21.77
N ILE A 46 10.22 -1.81 21.26
CA ILE A 46 8.95 -1.78 21.99
C ILE A 46 7.97 -2.76 21.30
N PRO A 47 7.35 -3.70 22.05
CA PRO A 47 6.37 -4.63 21.51
C PRO A 47 5.23 -3.96 20.72
N THR A 48 4.67 -4.68 19.75
CA THR A 48 3.53 -4.18 18.98
C THR A 48 2.34 -3.88 19.89
N GLY A 49 1.50 -2.91 19.49
CA GLY A 49 0.31 -2.54 20.24
C GLY A 49 0.55 -1.60 21.42
N LEU A 50 1.77 -1.09 21.64
CA LEU A 50 2.08 -0.09 22.67
C LEU A 50 2.21 1.34 22.13
N GLY A 51 1.78 1.59 20.89
CA GLY A 51 1.65 2.95 20.35
C GLY A 51 2.96 3.58 19.85
N LYS A 52 3.83 2.82 19.16
CA LYS A 52 5.10 3.32 18.60
C LYS A 52 4.94 4.55 17.70
N THR A 53 3.80 4.71 17.04
CA THR A 53 3.46 5.89 16.22
C THR A 53 3.50 7.21 16.99
N ALA A 54 3.38 7.17 18.34
CA ALA A 54 3.59 8.31 19.23
C ALA A 54 4.95 9.00 19.03
N THR A 55 5.93 8.30 18.47
CA THR A 55 7.24 8.83 18.07
C THR A 55 7.14 10.11 17.24
N ILE A 56 6.10 10.25 16.41
CA ILE A 56 5.87 11.46 15.60
C ILE A 56 5.62 12.67 16.50
N ALA A 57 4.74 12.53 17.49
CA ALA A 57 4.43 13.57 18.47
C ALA A 57 5.63 13.88 19.37
N ILE A 58 6.34 12.83 19.83
CA ILE A 58 7.51 12.94 20.71
C ILE A 58 8.63 13.72 20.02
N TRP A 59 8.93 13.43 18.75
CA TRP A 59 9.89 14.22 17.97
C TRP A 59 9.47 15.69 17.85
N LEU A 60 8.19 15.97 17.58
CA LEU A 60 7.70 17.33 17.40
C LEU A 60 7.82 18.14 18.70
N LEU A 61 7.50 17.53 19.85
CA LEU A 61 7.67 18.16 21.16
C LEU A 61 9.14 18.41 21.49
N ALA A 62 10.03 17.47 21.16
CA ALA A 62 11.47 17.70 21.29
C ALA A 62 11.93 18.89 20.44
N ARG A 63 11.43 19.03 19.20
CA ARG A 63 11.69 20.21 18.35
C ARG A 63 11.17 21.50 19.00
N ALA A 64 9.97 21.49 19.56
CA ALA A 64 9.40 22.64 20.26
C ALA A 64 10.17 22.99 21.54
N ALA A 65 10.79 22.02 22.20
CA ALA A 65 11.70 22.23 23.33
C ALA A 65 13.09 22.75 22.91
N GLY A 66 13.34 22.99 21.62
CA GLY A 66 14.64 23.44 21.12
C GLY A 66 15.71 22.35 21.11
N ALA A 67 15.32 21.08 21.18
CA ALA A 67 16.25 19.95 21.24
C ALA A 67 17.14 19.86 19.98
N PRO A 68 18.36 19.32 20.10
CA PRO A 68 19.29 19.14 18.98
C PRO A 68 18.94 17.90 18.14
N VAL A 69 17.66 17.73 17.80
CA VAL A 69 17.17 16.69 16.88
C VAL A 69 16.94 17.27 15.48
N PRO A 70 17.06 16.46 14.40
CA PRO A 70 16.89 16.93 13.04
C PRO A 70 15.56 17.64 12.78
N ARG A 71 15.57 18.67 11.92
CA ARG A 71 14.40 19.51 11.63
C ARG A 71 13.27 18.79 10.91
N ARG A 72 13.54 17.67 10.24
CA ARG A 72 12.52 16.92 9.51
C ARG A 72 12.44 15.49 10.02
N LEU A 73 11.23 15.04 10.34
CA LEU A 73 10.96 13.64 10.59
C LEU A 73 10.55 12.97 9.29
N VAL A 74 11.26 11.92 8.90
CA VAL A 74 10.91 11.05 7.78
C VAL A 74 10.42 9.72 8.36
N TYR A 75 9.10 9.58 8.51
CA TYR A 75 8.46 8.37 9.02
C TYR A 75 8.20 7.41 7.85
N VAL A 76 9.04 6.38 7.74
CA VAL A 76 9.00 5.43 6.63
C VAL A 76 8.24 4.19 7.07
N VAL A 77 7.29 3.75 6.24
CA VAL A 77 6.54 2.52 6.49
C VAL A 77 6.48 1.65 5.25
N ASP A 78 6.59 0.34 5.42
CA ASP A 78 6.49 -0.58 4.29
C ASP A 78 5.06 -0.63 3.68
N ARG A 79 4.04 -0.62 4.54
CA ARG A 79 2.65 -0.87 4.14
C ARG A 79 1.85 0.42 3.96
N ARG A 80 1.14 0.53 2.83
CA ARG A 80 0.29 1.69 2.48
C ARG A 80 -0.78 2.02 3.52
N ALA A 81 -1.43 1.02 4.11
CA ALA A 81 -2.48 1.26 5.09
C ALA A 81 -1.94 1.86 6.40
N VAL A 82 -0.72 1.50 6.81
CA VAL A 82 -0.05 2.16 7.95
C VAL A 82 0.35 3.59 7.61
N VAL A 83 0.73 3.88 6.35
CA VAL A 83 0.99 5.25 5.91
C VAL A 83 -0.24 6.13 6.15
N ASP A 84 -1.44 5.66 5.79
CA ASP A 84 -2.67 6.42 6.02
C ASP A 84 -2.93 6.68 7.52
N GLN A 85 -2.70 5.68 8.36
CA GLN A 85 -2.83 5.82 9.82
C GLN A 85 -1.83 6.82 10.39
N ALA A 86 -0.55 6.73 10.00
CA ALA A 86 0.48 7.68 10.42
C ALA A 86 0.18 9.11 9.92
N THR A 87 -0.34 9.24 8.69
CA THR A 87 -0.79 10.52 8.14
C THR A 87 -1.94 11.12 8.95
N ALA A 88 -2.91 10.30 9.37
CA ALA A 88 -3.99 10.76 10.25
C ALA A 88 -3.46 11.28 11.59
N VAL A 89 -2.48 10.60 12.20
CA VAL A 89 -1.81 11.06 13.42
C VAL A 89 -1.12 12.41 13.20
N ALA A 90 -0.37 12.56 12.11
CA ALA A 90 0.30 13.82 11.80
C ALA A 90 -0.69 14.97 11.50
N MET A 91 -1.78 14.70 10.78
CA MET A 91 -2.86 15.67 10.57
C MET A 91 -3.48 16.11 11.89
N GLY A 92 -3.70 15.18 12.82
CA GLY A 92 -4.15 15.52 14.17
C GLY A 92 -3.16 16.39 14.94
N LEU A 93 -1.86 16.13 14.79
CA LEU A 93 -0.83 17.01 15.36
C LEU A 93 -0.86 18.41 14.76
N ARG A 94 -1.05 18.56 13.44
CA ARG A 94 -1.20 19.87 12.80
C ARG A 94 -2.34 20.68 13.39
N GLU A 95 -3.52 20.07 13.50
CA GLU A 95 -4.70 20.72 14.07
C GLU A 95 -4.45 21.10 15.55
N TRP A 96 -3.89 20.18 16.34
CA TRP A 96 -3.53 20.47 17.73
C TRP A 96 -2.51 21.61 17.87
N VAL A 97 -1.48 21.67 17.02
CA VAL A 97 -0.50 22.77 17.00
C VAL A 97 -1.19 24.10 16.68
N SER A 98 -2.12 24.13 15.73
CA SER A 98 -2.86 25.36 15.38
C SER A 98 -3.78 25.87 16.50
N GLU A 99 -4.19 24.98 17.40
CA GLU A 99 -5.00 25.30 18.58
C GLU A 99 -4.15 25.64 19.81
N THR A 100 -2.82 25.50 19.72
CA THR A 100 -1.88 25.64 20.83
C THR A 100 -0.79 26.68 20.52
N PRO A 101 -1.06 27.98 20.74
CA PRO A 101 -0.16 29.07 20.32
C PRO A 101 1.26 29.00 20.88
N GLU A 102 1.44 28.47 22.09
CA GLU A 102 2.74 28.28 22.72
C GLU A 102 3.62 27.31 21.93
N VAL A 103 3.04 26.20 21.47
CA VAL A 103 3.73 25.17 20.69
C VAL A 103 3.98 25.66 19.27
N GLU A 104 2.99 26.32 18.65
CA GLU A 104 3.12 26.96 17.33
C GLU A 104 4.31 27.93 17.31
N LYS A 105 4.39 28.83 18.30
CA LYS A 105 5.47 29.80 18.44
C LYS A 105 6.82 29.14 18.73
N ALA A 106 6.84 28.10 19.57
CA ALA A 106 8.06 27.35 19.86
C ALA A 106 8.65 26.68 18.62
N LEU A 107 7.78 26.20 17.72
CA LEU A 107 8.16 25.62 16.43
C LEU A 107 8.49 26.66 15.34
N GLY A 108 8.18 27.94 15.58
CA GLY A 108 8.39 29.02 14.61
C GLY A 108 7.38 28.98 13.45
N LEU A 109 6.18 28.47 13.71
CA LEU A 109 5.11 28.28 12.71
C LEU A 109 4.03 29.37 12.80
N GLU A 110 4.31 30.52 13.41
CA GLU A 110 3.32 31.60 13.63
C GLU A 110 2.65 32.01 12.30
N GLY A 111 1.36 31.69 12.16
CA GLY A 111 0.57 32.00 10.95
C GLY A 111 0.73 31.00 9.79
N CYS A 112 1.44 29.89 9.99
CA CYS A 112 1.66 28.81 9.03
C CYS A 112 1.22 27.46 9.60
N ALA A 113 0.63 26.59 8.78
CA ALA A 113 0.33 25.23 9.21
C ALA A 113 1.63 24.40 9.32
N LEU A 114 1.69 23.47 10.27
CA LEU A 114 2.76 22.47 10.36
C LEU A 114 2.89 21.70 9.02
N PRO A 115 4.02 21.82 8.28
CA PRO A 115 4.19 21.16 6.99
C PRO A 115 4.17 19.64 7.13
N ILE A 116 3.29 18.99 6.38
CA ILE A 116 3.14 17.53 6.38
C ILE A 116 2.93 17.06 4.95
N SER A 117 3.71 16.06 4.56
CA SER A 117 3.65 15.49 3.21
C SER A 117 3.62 13.98 3.26
N THR A 118 2.72 13.39 2.47
CA THR A 118 2.57 11.94 2.36
C THR A 118 3.09 11.45 1.02
N LEU A 119 4.25 10.79 1.03
CA LEU A 119 4.93 10.24 -0.12
C LEU A 119 4.57 8.76 -0.31
N ARG A 120 3.44 8.50 -0.99
CA ARG A 120 3.03 7.14 -1.37
C ARG A 120 2.51 7.15 -2.81
N GLY A 121 2.66 6.05 -3.55
CA GLY A 121 2.33 5.96 -4.99
C GLY A 121 0.89 6.26 -5.42
N GLN A 122 0.01 6.72 -4.53
CA GLN A 122 -1.36 7.16 -4.80
C GLN A 122 -1.62 8.63 -4.44
N PHE A 123 -0.70 9.28 -3.73
CA PHE A 123 -0.78 10.70 -3.40
C PHE A 123 0.23 11.46 -4.23
N VAL A 124 -0.26 12.49 -4.92
CA VAL A 124 0.63 13.53 -5.44
C VAL A 124 1.15 14.29 -4.23
N ASP A 125 2.47 14.32 -4.05
CA ASP A 125 3.12 15.09 -2.99
C ASP A 125 2.59 16.54 -3.02
N ASN A 126 2.05 17.02 -1.89
CA ASN A 126 1.60 18.39 -1.72
C ASN A 126 2.76 19.39 -1.65
N ARG A 127 4.00 18.90 -1.47
CA ARG A 127 5.24 19.68 -1.46
C ARG A 127 5.35 20.69 -0.32
N GLU A 128 4.49 20.64 0.69
CA GLU A 128 4.55 21.57 1.82
C GLU A 128 5.91 21.51 2.53
N TRP A 129 6.50 20.33 2.65
CA TRP A 129 7.84 20.12 3.24
C TRP A 129 9.00 20.73 2.43
N LEU A 130 8.74 21.18 1.21
CA LEU A 130 9.71 21.80 0.30
C LEU A 130 9.66 23.34 0.34
N GLU A 131 8.59 23.91 0.89
CA GLU A 131 8.34 25.36 0.85
C GLU A 131 9.32 26.13 1.75
N ASP A 132 9.52 25.66 2.98
CA ASP A 132 10.51 26.18 3.92
C ASP A 132 11.47 25.07 4.40
N PRO A 133 12.66 24.95 3.78
CA PRO A 133 13.69 24.00 4.20
C PRO A 133 14.25 24.24 5.61
N ALA A 134 14.08 25.44 6.18
CA ALA A 134 14.59 25.81 7.49
C ALA A 134 13.60 25.53 8.63
N GLY A 135 12.32 25.33 8.30
CA GLY A 135 11.25 24.99 9.23
C GLY A 135 11.16 23.49 9.56
N PRO A 136 10.38 23.11 10.58
CA PRO A 136 10.09 21.72 10.86
C PRO A 136 9.12 21.13 9.84
N ALA A 137 9.28 19.84 9.50
CA ALA A 137 8.31 19.14 8.65
C ALA A 137 8.20 17.65 9.01
N ILE A 138 7.01 17.08 8.81
CA ILE A 138 6.75 15.64 8.93
C ILE A 138 6.53 15.07 7.52
N VAL A 139 7.41 14.18 7.10
CA VAL A 139 7.32 13.47 5.83
C VAL A 139 7.00 12.01 6.13
N ILE A 140 5.87 11.52 5.64
CA ILE A 140 5.44 10.13 5.85
C ILE A 140 5.43 9.44 4.50
N GLY A 141 6.07 8.29 4.35
CA GLY A 141 6.12 7.67 3.04
C GLY A 141 6.45 6.20 3.03
N THR A 142 6.23 5.59 1.86
CA THR A 142 6.65 4.21 1.65
C THR A 142 8.16 4.14 1.40
N VAL A 143 8.75 2.98 1.66
CA VAL A 143 10.17 2.70 1.36
C VAL A 143 10.54 3.11 -0.06
N ASP A 144 9.72 2.72 -1.05
CA ASP A 144 9.98 3.02 -2.46
C ASP A 144 9.97 4.51 -2.75
N MET A 145 9.02 5.26 -2.16
CA MET A 145 8.83 6.67 -2.46
C MET A 145 9.88 7.56 -1.78
N VAL A 146 10.23 7.25 -0.54
CA VAL A 146 11.28 7.95 0.21
C VAL A 146 12.64 7.56 -0.33
N GLY A 147 12.91 6.26 -0.45
CA GLY A 147 14.21 5.73 -0.87
C GLY A 147 14.58 6.11 -2.29
N SER A 148 13.66 6.02 -3.26
CA SER A 148 13.94 6.47 -4.63
C SER A 148 14.28 7.96 -4.69
N ARG A 149 13.60 8.80 -3.90
CA ARG A 149 13.86 10.25 -3.83
C ARG A 149 15.19 10.56 -3.18
N LEU A 150 15.55 9.85 -2.11
CA LEU A 150 16.86 9.95 -1.46
C LEU A 150 17.99 9.58 -2.43
N LEU A 151 17.77 8.57 -3.28
CA LEU A 151 18.73 8.07 -4.26
C LEU A 151 18.63 8.75 -5.63
N PHE A 152 18.16 9.99 -5.71
CA PHE A 152 18.08 10.76 -6.96
C PHE A 152 17.31 10.07 -8.10
N GLU A 153 16.41 9.13 -7.81
CA GLU A 153 15.60 8.39 -8.79
C GLU A 153 14.11 8.43 -8.42
N GLY A 154 13.67 9.54 -7.79
CA GLY A 154 12.33 9.70 -7.24
C GLY A 154 11.21 9.26 -8.18
N TYR A 155 10.46 8.24 -7.78
CA TYR A 155 9.34 7.73 -8.56
C TYR A 155 8.25 8.79 -8.71
N GLY A 156 7.78 8.98 -9.94
CA GLY A 156 6.79 10.00 -10.29
C GLY A 156 7.31 11.43 -10.14
N THR A 157 8.63 11.65 -10.20
CA THR A 157 9.23 13.00 -10.14
C THR A 157 10.00 13.32 -11.40
N SER A 158 9.90 14.57 -11.87
CA SER A 158 10.72 15.03 -12.99
C SER A 158 12.21 15.02 -12.67
N ARG A 159 13.06 14.78 -13.68
CA ARG A 159 14.52 14.75 -13.53
C ARG A 159 15.11 16.01 -12.89
N LYS A 160 14.48 17.17 -13.13
CA LYS A 160 14.89 18.47 -12.60
C LYS A 160 14.63 18.59 -11.09
N MET A 161 13.64 17.88 -10.56
CA MET A 161 13.30 17.90 -9.13
C MET A 161 14.06 16.86 -8.32
N ARG A 162 14.59 15.80 -8.95
CA ARG A 162 15.32 14.73 -8.24
C ARG A 162 16.46 15.22 -7.34
N PRO A 163 17.32 16.18 -7.74
CA PRO A 163 18.36 16.71 -6.85
C PRO A 163 17.80 17.43 -5.62
N PHE A 164 16.66 18.11 -5.79
CA PHE A 164 16.02 18.86 -4.73
C PHE A 164 15.44 17.91 -3.68
N TYR A 165 14.73 16.86 -4.13
CA TYR A 165 14.24 15.79 -3.25
C TYR A 165 15.38 15.08 -2.51
N ALA A 166 16.44 14.71 -3.22
CA ALA A 166 17.58 14.02 -2.64
C ALA A 166 18.34 14.90 -1.64
N GLY A 167 18.53 16.19 -1.94
CA GLY A 167 19.16 17.14 -1.01
C GLY A 167 18.34 17.34 0.26
N MET A 168 17.02 17.46 0.14
CA MET A 168 16.15 17.66 1.29
C MET A 168 16.04 16.40 2.16
N LEU A 169 15.91 15.21 1.57
CA LEU A 169 15.88 13.94 2.34
C LEU A 169 17.27 13.52 2.84
N GLY A 170 18.32 13.89 2.13
CA GLY A 170 19.70 13.55 2.46
C GLY A 170 20.35 14.46 3.50
N SER A 171 19.62 15.39 4.11
CA SER A 171 20.17 16.38 5.04
C SER A 171 19.18 16.74 6.14
N ASP A 172 19.63 16.82 7.39
CA ASP A 172 18.82 17.26 8.54
C ASP A 172 17.48 16.51 8.71
N CYS A 173 17.53 15.19 8.49
CA CYS A 173 16.40 14.27 8.64
C CYS A 173 16.61 13.25 9.77
N LEU A 174 15.59 13.04 10.60
CA LEU A 174 15.45 11.86 11.43
C LEU A 174 14.60 10.83 10.67
N TYR A 175 15.20 9.72 10.28
CA TYR A 175 14.50 8.58 9.71
C TYR A 175 13.97 7.69 10.82
N ALA A 176 12.64 7.58 10.92
CA ALA A 176 11.96 6.60 11.75
C ALA A 176 11.42 5.50 10.84
N VAL A 177 12.03 4.31 10.85
CA VAL A 177 11.63 3.20 9.97
C VAL A 177 10.72 2.24 10.72
N ASP A 178 9.42 2.29 10.41
CA ASP A 178 8.43 1.43 11.04
C ASP A 178 8.40 0.03 10.46
N GLU A 179 8.26 -0.95 11.34
CA GLU A 179 8.38 -2.38 11.04
C GLU A 179 9.63 -2.69 10.21
N SER A 180 10.79 -2.17 10.64
CA SER A 180 12.05 -2.23 9.86
C SER A 180 12.48 -3.64 9.45
N HIS A 181 12.08 -4.65 10.23
CA HIS A 181 12.26 -6.08 9.92
C HIS A 181 11.66 -6.53 8.58
N LEU A 182 10.69 -5.79 8.03
CA LEU A 182 10.12 -6.05 6.70
C LEU A 182 10.99 -5.52 5.55
N VAL A 183 11.91 -4.59 5.84
CA VAL A 183 12.70 -3.88 4.83
C VAL A 183 14.19 -3.80 5.18
N PRO A 184 14.85 -4.94 5.50
CA PRO A 184 16.25 -4.95 5.92
C PRO A 184 17.23 -4.30 4.91
N PRO A 185 17.09 -4.45 3.58
CA PRO A 185 17.92 -3.75 2.60
C PRO A 185 17.86 -2.22 2.73
N PHE A 186 16.65 -1.67 2.92
CA PHE A 186 16.47 -0.24 3.09
C PHE A 186 17.04 0.27 4.41
N GLU A 187 16.91 -0.51 5.49
CA GLU A 187 17.55 -0.18 6.76
C GLU A 187 19.08 -0.17 6.63
N ALA A 188 19.66 -1.16 5.96
CA ALA A 188 21.09 -1.23 5.68
C ALA A 188 21.58 -0.05 4.83
N LEU A 189 20.80 0.33 3.81
CA LEU A 189 21.03 1.51 2.98
C LEU A 189 21.08 2.78 3.83
N LEU A 190 20.05 3.03 4.65
CA LEU A 190 19.98 4.22 5.50
C LEU A 190 21.12 4.25 6.50
N ARG A 191 21.44 3.12 7.14
CA ARG A 191 22.55 3.01 8.08
C ARG A 191 23.86 3.44 7.43
N LYS A 192 24.15 2.94 6.22
CA LYS A 192 25.33 3.32 5.43
C LYS A 192 25.31 4.79 5.02
N ALA A 193 24.17 5.28 4.54
CA ALA A 193 24.03 6.68 4.12
C ALA A 193 24.22 7.67 5.28
N THR A 194 23.72 7.33 6.47
CA THR A 194 23.89 8.17 7.68
C THR A 194 25.32 8.13 8.23
N SER A 195 26.06 7.02 8.06
CA SER A 195 27.44 6.91 8.58
C SER A 195 28.49 7.65 7.76
N TRP A 196 28.26 7.94 6.47
CA TRP A 196 29.23 8.65 5.62
C TRP A 196 29.59 10.07 6.08
N HIS A 197 28.81 10.64 6.99
CA HIS A 197 29.12 11.92 7.60
C HIS A 197 30.19 11.84 8.70
N ASP A 198 30.58 10.63 9.14
CA ASP A 198 31.61 10.43 10.16
C ASP A 198 33.03 10.59 9.61
N ASP A 199 33.21 10.46 8.28
CA ASP A 199 34.50 10.58 7.59
C ASP A 199 34.86 12.02 7.18
N VAL A 200 34.01 13.01 7.48
CA VAL A 200 34.20 14.41 7.09
C VAL A 200 34.51 15.27 8.32
N ASP A 201 35.80 15.56 8.54
CA ASP A 201 36.34 16.41 9.62
C ASP A 201 35.96 17.90 9.52
N ALA A 202 35.15 18.29 8.53
CA ALA A 202 34.72 19.67 8.36
C ALA A 202 33.47 19.96 9.22
N PRO A 203 33.39 21.12 9.90
CA PRO A 203 32.14 21.55 10.53
C PRO A 203 31.06 21.68 9.46
N THR A 204 30.18 20.69 9.39
CA THR A 204 29.07 20.68 8.43
C THR A 204 28.06 21.71 8.87
N VAL A 205 27.87 22.76 8.06
CA VAL A 205 26.82 23.78 8.24
C VAL A 205 25.42 23.16 8.21
N VAL A 206 25.30 21.99 7.58
CA VAL A 206 24.05 21.24 7.45
C VAL A 206 24.03 20.09 8.47
N PRO A 207 23.00 20.01 9.34
CA PRO A 207 22.88 18.91 10.30
C PRO A 207 22.78 17.54 9.62
N ARG A 208 23.28 16.52 10.32
CA ARG A 208 23.37 15.15 9.82
C ARG A 208 22.01 14.46 9.85
N CYS A 209 21.81 13.51 8.94
CA CYS A 209 20.71 12.57 9.05
C CYS A 209 20.97 11.56 10.18
N ARG A 210 19.89 11.14 10.85
CA ARG A 210 19.91 10.15 11.94
C ARG A 210 18.89 9.06 11.63
N LEU A 211 19.16 7.83 12.05
CA LEU A 211 18.29 6.67 11.88
C LEU A 211 17.83 6.16 13.24
N MET A 212 16.53 5.87 13.35
CA MET A 212 15.90 5.18 14.47
C MET A 212 14.97 4.09 13.91
N SER A 213 15.35 2.83 14.07
CA SER A 213 14.55 1.68 13.62
C SER A 213 13.44 1.36 14.62
N LEU A 214 12.19 1.20 14.18
CA LEU A 214 11.08 0.79 15.03
C LEU A 214 10.78 -0.69 14.76
N SER A 215 11.10 -1.57 15.71
CA SER A 215 10.89 -3.00 15.56
C SER A 215 10.29 -3.61 16.83
N ALA A 216 9.51 -4.67 16.67
CA ALA A 216 9.00 -5.49 17.78
C ALA A 216 9.75 -6.82 17.93
N THR A 217 10.57 -7.18 16.95
CA THR A 217 11.38 -8.39 16.94
C THR A 217 12.83 -7.94 16.99
N GLY A 218 13.52 -8.19 18.11
CA GLY A 218 14.84 -7.66 18.47
C GLY A 218 16.03 -8.08 17.59
N GLY A 219 15.81 -8.26 16.28
CA GLY A 219 16.87 -8.47 15.31
C GLY A 219 17.57 -7.15 14.97
N HIS A 220 18.89 -7.15 15.13
CA HIS A 220 19.86 -6.21 14.53
C HIS A 220 20.16 -4.93 15.32
N ALA A 221 20.77 -5.11 16.49
CA ALA A 221 21.63 -4.10 17.10
C ALA A 221 23.00 -4.71 17.45
N GLU A 222 23.67 -5.32 16.48
CA GLU A 222 25.10 -5.67 16.58
C GLU A 222 25.92 -4.73 15.69
N SER A 223 25.97 -3.45 16.06
CA SER A 223 27.07 -2.58 15.66
C SER A 223 27.58 -1.89 16.91
N ALA A 224 28.85 -2.13 17.25
CA ALA A 224 29.53 -1.61 18.43
C ALA A 224 29.64 -0.06 18.46
N ALA A 225 29.18 0.63 17.42
CA ALA A 225 29.19 2.08 17.30
C ALA A 225 27.79 2.73 17.35
N ALA A 226 26.70 1.96 17.43
CA ALA A 226 25.35 2.50 17.48
C ALA A 226 24.92 2.80 18.94
N GLU A 227 24.23 3.93 19.17
CA GLU A 227 23.60 4.23 20.46
C GLU A 227 22.71 3.06 20.93
N GLU A 228 22.63 2.82 22.23
CA GLU A 228 21.84 1.69 22.76
C GLU A 228 20.35 1.79 22.36
N PRO A 229 19.72 0.65 21.99
CA PRO A 229 18.30 0.59 21.67
C PRO A 229 17.46 0.98 22.89
N PHE A 230 16.38 1.71 22.65
CA PHE A 230 15.41 2.08 23.68
C PHE A 230 14.48 0.91 23.97
N ARG A 231 14.30 0.56 25.25
CA ARG A 231 13.49 -0.58 25.72
C ARG A 231 12.57 -0.16 26.86
N LEU A 232 11.54 -0.97 27.10
CA LEU A 232 10.65 -0.78 28.25
C LEU A 232 11.41 -0.90 29.58
N SER A 233 11.15 0.05 30.47
CA SER A 233 11.65 0.08 31.84
C SER A 233 10.77 -0.73 32.81
N ASP A 234 11.18 -0.82 34.08
CA ASP A 234 10.33 -1.40 35.12
C ASP A 234 9.09 -0.55 35.41
N GLU A 235 9.19 0.77 35.26
CA GLU A 235 8.03 1.69 35.39
C GLU A 235 6.99 1.42 34.30
N ASP A 236 7.44 1.17 33.07
CA ASP A 236 6.55 0.75 31.99
C ASP A 236 5.85 -0.58 32.29
N ARG A 237 6.60 -1.55 32.83
CA ARG A 237 6.04 -2.86 33.18
C ARG A 237 5.05 -2.78 34.35
N ALA A 238 5.18 -1.77 35.20
CA ALA A 238 4.23 -1.48 36.28
C ALA A 238 3.00 -0.68 35.82
N HIS A 239 3.05 -0.01 34.66
CA HIS A 239 1.93 0.75 34.14
C HIS A 239 0.73 -0.17 33.83
N PRO A 240 -0.48 0.05 34.40
CA PRO A 240 -1.58 -0.90 34.32
C PRO A 240 -1.96 -1.32 32.89
N GLU A 241 -2.01 -0.36 31.96
CA GLU A 241 -2.39 -0.63 30.57
C GLU A 241 -1.29 -1.37 29.79
N ILE A 242 -0.01 -1.11 30.09
CA ILE A 242 1.11 -1.79 29.44
C ILE A 242 1.19 -3.22 29.99
N ALA A 243 1.12 -3.38 31.31
CA ALA A 243 1.10 -4.69 31.96
C ALA A 243 -0.02 -5.57 31.41
N ARG A 244 -1.22 -5.01 31.23
CA ARG A 244 -2.39 -5.69 30.66
C ARG A 244 -2.17 -6.13 29.21
N ARG A 245 -1.58 -5.28 28.37
CA ARG A 245 -1.27 -5.62 26.96
C ARG A 245 -0.12 -6.62 26.83
N LEU A 246 0.92 -6.47 27.64
CA LEU A 246 2.07 -7.38 27.68
C LEU A 246 1.67 -8.77 28.19
N GLY A 247 0.81 -8.85 29.20
CA GLY A 247 0.29 -10.07 29.79
C GLY A 247 -1.04 -10.55 29.20
N ALA A 248 -1.40 -10.09 27.99
CA ALA A 248 -2.64 -10.50 27.33
C ALA A 248 -2.71 -12.04 27.20
N ASP A 249 -3.76 -12.67 27.74
CA ASP A 249 -3.92 -14.14 27.73
C ASP A 249 -4.12 -14.63 26.29
N LYS A 250 -3.11 -15.32 25.75
CA LYS A 250 -3.08 -15.89 24.40
C LYS A 250 -2.57 -17.32 24.47
N ARG A 251 -3.48 -18.29 24.40
CA ARG A 251 -3.18 -19.72 24.57
C ARG A 251 -2.97 -20.37 23.22
N VAL A 252 -1.71 -20.64 22.89
CA VAL A 252 -1.31 -21.22 21.61
C VAL A 252 -1.30 -22.74 21.71
N HIS A 253 -2.17 -23.39 20.94
CA HIS A 253 -2.27 -24.84 20.79
C HIS A 253 -1.71 -25.24 19.43
N LEU A 254 -0.67 -26.08 19.43
CA LEU A 254 -0.12 -26.69 18.23
C LEU A 254 -0.90 -27.97 17.91
N ARG A 255 -1.36 -28.13 16.67
CA ARG A 255 -2.06 -29.34 16.19
C ARG A 255 -1.36 -29.89 14.96
N GLU A 256 -0.96 -31.15 15.03
CA GLU A 256 -0.38 -31.84 13.88
C GLU A 256 -1.47 -32.24 12.89
N LEU A 257 -1.26 -31.90 11.62
CA LEU A 257 -2.12 -32.33 10.53
C LEU A 257 -1.69 -33.73 10.06
N GLY A 258 -2.64 -34.66 9.93
CA GLY A 258 -2.37 -35.96 9.34
C GLY A 258 -1.94 -35.85 7.87
N ALA A 259 -1.15 -36.81 7.36
CA ALA A 259 -0.57 -36.75 6.02
C ALA A 259 -1.59 -36.59 4.88
N ASP A 260 -2.81 -37.12 5.04
CA ASP A 260 -3.89 -37.05 4.05
C ASP A 260 -4.98 -36.02 4.42
N ALA A 261 -4.82 -35.30 5.53
CA ALA A 261 -5.81 -34.34 5.98
C ALA A 261 -5.69 -33.01 5.22
N SER A 262 -6.84 -32.40 4.95
CA SER A 262 -6.94 -31.11 4.30
C SER A 262 -6.76 -30.00 5.33
N LEU A 263 -5.73 -29.16 5.16
CA LEU A 263 -5.52 -27.98 6.01
C LEU A 263 -6.75 -27.07 5.99
N THR A 264 -7.32 -26.83 4.81
CA THR A 264 -8.54 -26.04 4.64
C THR A 264 -9.68 -26.59 5.51
N ASP A 265 -9.97 -27.89 5.44
CA ASP A 265 -11.08 -28.48 6.19
C ASP A 265 -10.85 -28.42 7.70
N ALA A 266 -9.62 -28.71 8.15
CA ALA A 266 -9.26 -28.66 9.57
C ALA A 266 -9.39 -27.24 10.15
N MET A 267 -8.97 -26.22 9.40
CA MET A 267 -9.09 -24.82 9.82
C MET A 267 -10.55 -24.36 9.85
N VAL A 268 -11.35 -24.76 8.85
CA VAL A 268 -12.78 -24.47 8.80
C VAL A 268 -13.51 -25.15 9.96
N ASP A 269 -13.21 -26.41 10.25
CA ASP A 269 -13.83 -27.14 11.38
C ASP A 269 -13.50 -26.49 12.73
N GLU A 270 -12.24 -26.10 12.96
CA GLU A 270 -11.87 -25.43 14.21
C GLU A 270 -12.57 -24.08 14.34
N ALA A 271 -12.53 -23.24 13.29
CA ALA A 271 -13.20 -21.94 13.32
C ALA A 271 -14.72 -22.10 13.50
N TRP A 272 -15.33 -23.04 12.77
CA TRP A 272 -16.77 -23.29 12.85
C TRP A 272 -17.21 -23.76 14.24
N SER A 273 -16.36 -24.52 14.95
CA SER A 273 -16.66 -24.95 16.32
C SER A 273 -16.83 -23.79 17.31
N LEU A 274 -16.27 -22.61 17.01
CA LEU A 274 -16.40 -21.41 17.83
C LEU A 274 -17.74 -20.67 17.62
N ARG A 275 -18.53 -21.07 16.61
CA ARG A 275 -19.79 -20.40 16.25
C ARG A 275 -20.85 -20.49 17.34
N ASP A 276 -20.97 -21.66 17.97
CA ASP A 276 -22.08 -21.97 18.90
C ASP A 276 -21.83 -21.45 20.33
N GLY A 277 -20.70 -20.78 20.57
CA GLY A 277 -20.36 -20.12 21.82
C GLY A 277 -20.87 -18.67 21.91
N PRO A 278 -20.34 -17.89 22.87
CA PRO A 278 -20.51 -16.44 22.88
C PRO A 278 -20.09 -15.84 21.53
N ALA A 279 -20.66 -14.70 21.13
CA ALA A 279 -20.24 -14.03 19.91
C ALA A 279 -18.75 -13.64 19.99
N ARG A 280 -17.94 -14.12 19.03
CA ARG A 280 -16.49 -13.86 18.98
C ARG A 280 -16.05 -13.43 17.58
N ARG A 281 -14.92 -12.73 17.50
CA ARG A 281 -14.20 -12.42 16.26
C ARG A 281 -13.10 -13.45 16.08
N CYS A 282 -13.25 -14.35 15.12
CA CYS A 282 -12.24 -15.36 14.80
C CYS A 282 -11.48 -14.94 13.55
N VAL A 283 -10.17 -14.71 13.66
CA VAL A 283 -9.29 -14.50 12.51
C VAL A 283 -8.64 -15.82 12.09
N ILE A 284 -8.60 -16.08 10.79
CA ILE A 284 -8.12 -17.31 10.18
C ILE A 284 -6.97 -16.95 9.23
N PHE A 285 -5.73 -17.15 9.69
CA PHE A 285 -4.55 -16.81 8.91
C PHE A 285 -4.07 -17.98 8.06
N VAL A 286 -3.93 -17.76 6.75
CA VAL A 286 -3.45 -18.76 5.78
C VAL A 286 -2.35 -18.14 4.92
N SER A 287 -1.22 -18.80 4.74
CA SER A 287 -0.09 -18.28 3.96
C SER A 287 -0.41 -18.16 2.46
N SER A 288 -1.20 -19.09 1.90
CA SER A 288 -1.57 -19.14 0.48
C SER A 288 -2.86 -18.38 0.17
N ARG A 289 -2.84 -17.53 -0.87
CA ARG A 289 -4.05 -16.82 -1.35
C ARG A 289 -5.12 -17.78 -1.88
N THR A 290 -4.71 -18.86 -2.53
CA THR A 290 -5.63 -19.87 -3.07
C THR A 290 -6.32 -20.64 -1.95
N GLU A 291 -5.58 -21.04 -0.91
CA GLU A 291 -6.16 -21.72 0.25
C GLU A 291 -7.05 -20.75 1.05
N ALA A 292 -6.64 -19.48 1.23
CA ALA A 292 -7.49 -18.47 1.87
C ALA A 292 -8.85 -18.31 1.15
N ALA A 293 -8.87 -18.27 -0.18
CA ALA A 293 -10.12 -18.24 -0.94
C ALA A 293 -10.97 -19.50 -0.70
N ARG A 294 -10.35 -20.70 -0.70
CA ARG A 294 -11.06 -21.97 -0.43
C ARG A 294 -11.64 -22.03 0.98
N VAL A 295 -10.89 -21.59 2.00
CA VAL A 295 -11.36 -21.50 3.38
C VAL A 295 -12.59 -20.59 3.48
N ALA A 296 -12.52 -19.39 2.87
CA ALA A 296 -13.65 -18.46 2.85
C ALA A 296 -14.88 -19.06 2.13
N ASP A 297 -14.70 -19.63 0.94
CA ASP A 297 -15.76 -20.28 0.17
C ASP A 297 -16.40 -21.45 0.94
N THR A 298 -15.59 -22.24 1.65
CA THR A 298 -16.05 -23.40 2.42
C THR A 298 -16.82 -22.96 3.67
N LEU A 299 -16.37 -21.91 4.36
CA LEU A 299 -17.12 -21.28 5.46
C LEU A 299 -18.46 -20.73 4.99
N LEU A 300 -18.47 -19.99 3.87
CA LEU A 300 -19.69 -19.47 3.27
C LEU A 300 -20.66 -20.60 2.92
N ALA A 301 -20.17 -21.70 2.34
CA ALA A 301 -21.00 -22.86 2.00
C ALA A 301 -21.63 -23.53 3.22
N ARG A 302 -20.99 -23.48 4.42
CA ARG A 302 -21.56 -24.04 5.65
C ARG A 302 -22.78 -23.28 6.16
N PHE A 303 -22.99 -22.04 5.72
CA PHE A 303 -24.21 -21.28 6.02
C PHE A 303 -25.41 -21.66 5.12
N GLY A 304 -25.22 -22.52 4.11
CA GLY A 304 -26.31 -23.06 3.28
C GLY A 304 -27.11 -21.97 2.55
N ASP A 305 -28.44 -22.05 2.65
CA ASP A 305 -29.39 -21.15 1.97
C ASP A 305 -29.54 -19.75 2.61
N LEU A 306 -28.62 -19.36 3.52
CA LEU A 306 -28.60 -18.04 4.14
C LEU A 306 -27.45 -17.16 3.59
N PRO A 307 -27.37 -16.89 2.28
CA PRO A 307 -26.24 -16.20 1.68
C PRO A 307 -26.10 -14.75 2.16
N GLU A 308 -27.20 -14.10 2.57
CA GLU A 308 -27.17 -12.73 3.10
C GLU A 308 -26.61 -12.69 4.53
N GLU A 309 -26.97 -13.65 5.40
CA GLU A 309 -26.33 -13.78 6.71
C GLU A 309 -24.86 -14.19 6.60
N ALA A 310 -24.51 -15.06 5.64
CA ALA A 310 -23.16 -15.53 5.42
C ALA A 310 -22.23 -14.38 4.99
N ARG A 311 -22.68 -13.54 4.06
CA ARG A 311 -21.93 -12.37 3.58
C ARG A 311 -21.68 -11.33 4.67
N GLY A 312 -22.55 -11.22 5.66
CA GLY A 312 -22.37 -10.34 6.81
C GLY A 312 -21.60 -10.96 7.98
N ARG A 313 -20.97 -12.12 7.80
CA ARG A 313 -20.22 -12.85 8.84
C ARG A 313 -18.84 -13.34 8.41
N VAL A 314 -18.57 -13.47 7.11
CA VAL A 314 -17.29 -13.96 6.59
C VAL A 314 -16.71 -12.92 5.65
N GLU A 315 -15.52 -12.43 5.98
CA GLU A 315 -14.75 -11.50 5.14
C GLU A 315 -13.40 -12.11 4.76
N LEU A 316 -12.88 -11.77 3.59
CA LEU A 316 -11.60 -12.27 3.08
C LEU A 316 -10.64 -11.10 2.87
N LEU A 317 -9.53 -11.07 3.61
CA LEU A 317 -8.49 -10.05 3.52
C LEU A 317 -7.21 -10.61 2.88
N THR A 318 -7.01 -10.32 1.60
CA THR A 318 -5.85 -10.79 0.83
C THR A 318 -5.18 -9.68 0.03
N GLY A 319 -3.88 -9.83 -0.22
CA GLY A 319 -3.18 -9.00 -1.20
C GLY A 319 -3.63 -9.28 -2.64
N GLY A 320 -3.33 -8.36 -3.56
CA GLY A 320 -3.68 -8.48 -4.97
C GLY A 320 -5.15 -8.20 -5.28
N ARG A 321 -5.69 -7.12 -4.73
CA ARG A 321 -7.01 -6.54 -5.04
C ARG A 321 -6.83 -5.08 -5.47
N ARG A 322 -7.81 -4.52 -6.20
CA ARG A 322 -7.76 -3.08 -6.51
C ARG A 322 -7.94 -2.28 -5.23
N ALA A 323 -7.57 -1.00 -5.27
CA ALA A 323 -7.65 -0.18 -4.06
C ALA A 323 -9.09 -0.03 -3.55
N ARG A 324 -10.07 -0.08 -4.46
CA ARG A 324 -11.49 -0.06 -4.09
C ARG A 324 -11.89 -1.24 -3.22
N GLU A 325 -11.66 -2.48 -3.66
CA GLU A 325 -12.07 -3.65 -2.86
C GLU A 325 -11.32 -3.72 -1.53
N ARG A 326 -10.13 -3.11 -1.44
CA ARG A 326 -9.42 -2.95 -0.15
C ARG A 326 -10.13 -1.98 0.78
N GLU A 327 -10.66 -0.87 0.26
CA GLU A 327 -11.43 0.10 1.05
C GLU A 327 -12.79 -0.48 1.49
N GLU A 328 -13.47 -1.22 0.62
CA GLU A 328 -14.70 -1.94 0.96
C GLU A 328 -14.45 -2.99 2.05
N ALA A 329 -13.38 -3.78 1.91
CA ALA A 329 -12.98 -4.74 2.94
C ALA A 329 -12.65 -4.04 4.28
N ALA A 330 -12.00 -2.86 4.25
CA ALA A 330 -11.71 -2.11 5.46
C ALA A 330 -13.00 -1.67 6.19
N ARG A 331 -14.05 -1.26 5.46
CA ARG A 331 -15.37 -0.95 6.04
C ARG A 331 -16.05 -2.19 6.60
N ALA A 332 -16.05 -3.29 5.85
CA ALA A 332 -16.61 -4.56 6.30
C ALA A 332 -15.94 -5.04 7.60
N LEU A 333 -14.63 -4.86 7.74
CA LEU A 333 -13.90 -5.16 8.97
C LEU A 333 -14.34 -4.30 10.16
N ASP A 334 -14.63 -3.02 9.93
CA ASP A 334 -15.16 -2.12 10.95
C ASP A 334 -16.57 -2.55 11.38
N ASP A 335 -17.46 -2.78 10.41
CA ASP A 335 -18.84 -3.24 10.63
C ASP A 335 -18.90 -4.59 11.35
N MET A 336 -17.94 -5.48 11.07
CA MET A 336 -17.80 -6.79 11.72
C MET A 336 -17.08 -6.71 13.07
N GLY A 337 -16.62 -5.53 13.48
CA GLY A 337 -16.01 -5.25 14.78
C GLY A 337 -14.57 -5.74 14.93
N PHE A 338 -13.87 -6.01 13.83
CA PHE A 338 -12.47 -6.47 13.84
C PHE A 338 -11.46 -5.34 14.08
N LEU A 339 -11.85 -4.07 13.86
CA LEU A 339 -10.97 -2.94 14.13
C LEU A 339 -10.90 -2.65 15.63
N ALA A 340 -9.71 -2.36 16.13
CA ALA A 340 -9.49 -2.06 17.54
C ALA A 340 -10.31 -0.82 17.95
N GLY A 341 -11.26 -0.99 18.87
CA GLY A 341 -12.16 0.10 19.27
C GLY A 341 -13.60 -0.32 19.24
N SER A 342 -13.89 -1.26 18.34
CA SER A 342 -15.21 -1.81 18.13
C SER A 342 -15.76 -2.49 19.39
N GLY A 343 -17.06 -2.34 19.58
CA GLY A 343 -17.80 -3.11 20.58
C GLY A 343 -17.78 -4.61 20.27
N PRO A 344 -18.22 -5.46 21.22
CA PRO A 344 -18.36 -6.89 20.96
C PRO A 344 -19.34 -7.13 19.81
N PRO A 345 -19.10 -8.12 18.94
CA PRO A 345 -20.02 -8.40 17.84
C PRO A 345 -21.32 -9.04 18.38
N ASP A 346 -22.42 -8.88 17.65
CA ASP A 346 -23.70 -9.54 17.99
C ASP A 346 -23.71 -11.05 17.71
N ARG A 347 -22.78 -11.52 16.88
CA ARG A 347 -22.66 -12.90 16.42
C ARG A 347 -21.21 -13.23 16.10
N THR A 348 -20.86 -14.50 16.05
CA THR A 348 -19.49 -14.89 15.67
C THR A 348 -19.20 -14.48 14.23
N MET A 349 -18.10 -13.74 14.06
CA MET A 349 -17.61 -13.21 12.79
C MET A 349 -16.29 -13.91 12.44
N PHE A 350 -16.07 -14.15 11.15
CA PHE A 350 -14.89 -14.83 10.61
C PHE A 350 -14.17 -13.92 9.64
N LEU A 351 -12.87 -13.73 9.87
CA LEU A 351 -11.98 -13.04 8.95
C LEU A 351 -10.95 -14.02 8.43
N VAL A 352 -10.98 -14.34 7.14
CA VAL A 352 -9.91 -15.12 6.51
C VAL A 352 -8.85 -14.17 5.97
N ALA A 353 -7.60 -14.29 6.40
CA ALA A 353 -6.53 -13.36 6.04
C ALA A 353 -5.27 -14.07 5.57
N THR A 354 -4.58 -13.48 4.59
CA THR A 354 -3.19 -13.85 4.27
C THR A 354 -2.21 -12.91 4.97
N ALA A 355 -0.97 -12.78 4.49
CA ALA A 355 -0.03 -11.78 4.98
C ALA A 355 -0.57 -10.33 4.97
N ALA A 356 -1.64 -10.07 4.20
CA ALA A 356 -2.35 -8.80 4.21
C ALA A 356 -2.97 -8.41 5.57
N GLY A 357 -3.32 -9.39 6.42
CA GLY A 357 -3.79 -9.13 7.78
C GLY A 357 -2.67 -9.10 8.82
N GLU A 358 -1.45 -9.48 8.46
CA GLU A 358 -0.32 -9.51 9.39
C GLU A 358 0.15 -8.11 9.74
N VAL A 359 0.17 -7.17 8.79
CA VAL A 359 0.67 -5.80 9.01
C VAL A 359 -0.19 -4.78 8.24
N GLY A 360 -0.47 -3.65 8.88
CA GLY A 360 -1.17 -2.52 8.25
C GLY A 360 -2.66 -2.45 8.45
N VAL A 361 -3.24 -3.37 9.20
CA VAL A 361 -4.63 -3.25 9.69
C VAL A 361 -4.61 -3.42 11.20
N ASP A 362 -5.26 -2.51 11.92
CA ASP A 362 -5.31 -2.52 13.39
C ASP A 362 -6.35 -3.53 13.90
N LEU A 363 -6.14 -4.80 13.55
CA LEU A 363 -7.03 -5.91 13.89
C LEU A 363 -6.94 -6.26 15.38
N ASP A 364 -8.10 -6.49 16.00
CA ASP A 364 -8.26 -7.03 17.35
C ASP A 364 -9.31 -8.16 17.34
N ALA A 365 -8.86 -9.38 17.06
CA ALA A 365 -9.68 -10.59 17.09
C ALA A 365 -9.71 -11.23 18.49
N ASP A 366 -10.76 -11.98 18.80
CA ASP A 366 -10.89 -12.70 20.06
C ASP A 366 -10.18 -14.07 20.03
N ASP A 367 -10.20 -14.74 18.87
CA ASP A 367 -9.55 -16.04 18.65
C ASP A 367 -8.81 -16.09 17.31
N MET A 368 -7.87 -17.04 17.19
CA MET A 368 -7.10 -17.27 15.98
C MET A 368 -7.06 -18.74 15.58
N VAL A 369 -7.23 -18.99 14.29
CA VAL A 369 -6.84 -20.22 13.62
C VAL A 369 -5.77 -19.89 12.60
N SER A 370 -4.68 -20.64 12.53
CA SER A 370 -3.54 -20.28 11.66
C SER A 370 -2.84 -21.52 11.12
N ASP A 371 -2.30 -21.43 9.90
CA ASP A 371 -1.19 -22.30 9.50
C ASP A 371 0.12 -21.87 10.19
N LEU A 372 1.09 -22.78 10.27
CA LEU A 372 2.42 -22.47 10.80
C LEU A 372 3.24 -21.70 9.76
N VAL A 373 3.78 -20.55 10.14
CA VAL A 373 4.69 -19.74 9.31
C VAL A 373 5.98 -19.39 10.06
N ALA A 374 6.89 -18.71 9.38
CA ALA A 374 8.12 -18.18 9.96
C ALA A 374 7.86 -17.38 11.26
N TRP A 375 8.82 -17.42 12.18
CA TRP A 375 8.69 -16.92 13.55
C TRP A 375 8.23 -15.45 13.61
N GLU A 376 8.88 -14.56 12.86
CA GLU A 376 8.54 -13.14 12.78
C GLU A 376 7.10 -12.91 12.31
N ARG A 377 6.62 -13.74 11.38
CA ARG A 377 5.24 -13.67 10.88
C ARG A 377 4.25 -14.20 11.91
N MET A 378 4.59 -15.27 12.64
CA MET A 378 3.78 -15.76 13.76
C MET A 378 3.63 -14.71 14.85
N VAL A 379 4.71 -14.00 15.22
CA VAL A 379 4.66 -12.89 16.18
C VAL A 379 3.70 -11.79 15.72
N GLN A 380 3.73 -11.43 14.43
CA GLN A 380 2.80 -10.45 13.87
C GLN A 380 1.34 -10.91 13.93
N ARG A 381 1.05 -12.17 13.57
CA ARG A 381 -0.30 -12.78 13.65
C ARG A 381 -0.82 -12.79 15.09
N LEU A 382 0.01 -13.21 16.05
CA LEU A 382 -0.32 -13.17 17.49
C LEU A 382 -0.60 -11.73 17.96
N GLY A 383 0.04 -10.72 17.34
CA GLY A 383 -0.20 -9.30 17.58
C GLY A 383 -1.54 -8.75 17.05
N ARG A 384 -2.38 -9.57 16.42
CA ARG A 384 -3.73 -9.21 15.90
C ARG A 384 -4.88 -9.85 16.69
N VAL A 385 -4.54 -10.54 17.79
CA VAL A 385 -5.48 -11.34 18.58
C VAL A 385 -5.33 -10.96 20.04
N ASN A 386 -6.45 -10.69 20.72
CA ASN A 386 -6.52 -10.12 22.06
C ASN A 386 -5.48 -9.01 22.23
N ARG A 387 -5.40 -8.11 21.24
CA ARG A 387 -4.36 -7.09 21.11
C ARG A 387 -4.40 -6.12 22.27
N ARG A 388 -5.61 -5.86 22.77
CA ARG A 388 -5.81 -5.01 23.94
C ARG A 388 -5.59 -5.77 25.25
N GLY A 389 -5.68 -7.09 25.32
CA GLY A 389 -5.61 -7.84 26.58
C GLY A 389 -6.90 -7.70 27.42
N GLN A 390 -8.06 -7.67 26.77
CA GLN A 390 -9.38 -7.55 27.42
C GLN A 390 -10.07 -8.90 27.61
N GLY A 391 -9.62 -9.94 26.92
CA GLY A 391 -10.18 -11.28 27.00
C GLY A 391 -9.12 -12.35 27.19
N ALA A 392 -9.52 -13.59 26.91
CA ALA A 392 -8.63 -14.75 26.80
C ALA A 392 -8.77 -15.35 25.41
N ALA A 393 -7.69 -15.31 24.65
CA ALA A 393 -7.66 -15.77 23.27
C ALA A 393 -7.26 -17.24 23.17
N ARG A 394 -8.05 -18.00 22.41
CA ARG A 394 -7.65 -19.32 21.93
C ARG A 394 -6.96 -19.16 20.59
N VAL A 395 -5.74 -19.65 20.50
CA VAL A 395 -4.95 -19.67 19.28
C VAL A 395 -4.69 -21.11 18.89
N VAL A 396 -5.11 -21.54 17.71
CA VAL A 396 -4.84 -22.87 17.17
C VAL A 396 -3.98 -22.76 15.93
N VAL A 397 -2.81 -23.39 15.97
CA VAL A 397 -1.85 -23.41 14.86
C VAL A 397 -1.72 -24.83 14.33
N PHE A 398 -2.08 -25.02 13.07
CA PHE A 398 -1.92 -26.30 12.38
C PHE A 398 -0.49 -26.42 11.82
N VAL A 399 0.14 -27.54 12.13
CA VAL A 399 1.48 -27.91 11.68
C VAL A 399 1.33 -28.99 10.62
N GLU A 400 1.58 -28.65 9.37
CA GLU A 400 1.62 -29.62 8.28
C GLU A 400 2.85 -30.53 8.44
N ALA A 401 2.70 -31.80 8.06
CA ALA A 401 3.85 -32.70 7.95
C ALA A 401 4.82 -32.11 6.90
N ALA A 402 6.13 -32.18 7.16
CA ALA A 402 7.14 -31.66 6.25
C ALA A 402 6.99 -32.26 4.84
N SER A 403 6.36 -31.52 3.93
CA SER A 403 6.13 -31.94 2.54
C SER A 403 6.65 -30.87 1.60
N GLY A 404 7.97 -30.90 1.36
CA GLY A 404 8.64 -29.97 0.46
C GLY A 404 10.11 -30.34 0.31
N LYS A 405 10.72 -29.97 -0.82
CA LYS A 405 12.18 -29.94 -0.91
C LYS A 405 12.64 -28.72 -0.12
N ASP A 406 13.54 -28.94 0.84
CA ASP A 406 14.29 -27.86 1.47
C ASP A 406 15.08 -27.14 0.37
N ASP A 407 14.71 -25.88 0.11
CA ASP A 407 15.41 -25.02 -0.86
C ASP A 407 16.57 -24.26 -0.21
N GLY A 408 16.78 -24.43 1.11
CA GLY A 408 17.81 -23.75 1.89
C GLY A 408 17.56 -22.26 2.10
N VAL A 409 16.43 -21.73 1.61
CA VAL A 409 16.08 -20.31 1.67
C VAL A 409 14.95 -20.07 2.67
N ARG A 410 13.97 -20.97 2.75
CA ARG A 410 12.80 -20.80 3.63
C ARG A 410 12.99 -21.52 4.97
N PRO A 411 12.50 -20.95 6.09
CA PRO A 411 12.46 -21.64 7.37
C PRO A 411 11.76 -22.99 7.28
N THR A 412 12.36 -24.03 7.85
CA THR A 412 11.73 -25.35 7.85
C THR A 412 10.51 -25.35 8.79
N PRO A 413 9.45 -26.12 8.51
CA PRO A 413 8.32 -26.26 9.43
C PRO A 413 8.75 -26.71 10.83
N GLN A 414 9.85 -27.48 10.92
CA GLN A 414 10.41 -27.94 12.19
C GLN A 414 11.05 -26.79 12.98
N ASP A 415 11.85 -25.93 12.36
CA ASP A 415 12.43 -24.76 13.06
C ASP A 415 11.32 -23.80 13.52
N CYS A 416 10.32 -23.54 12.68
CA CYS A 416 9.15 -22.73 13.05
C CYS A 416 8.37 -23.31 14.23
N ARG A 417 8.20 -24.63 14.26
CA ARG A 417 7.55 -25.34 15.38
C ARG A 417 8.36 -25.19 16.66
N LEU A 418 9.66 -25.43 16.61
CA LEU A 418 10.56 -25.31 17.76
C LEU A 418 10.55 -23.90 18.34
N ALA A 419 10.48 -22.87 17.49
CA ALA A 419 10.37 -21.47 17.93
C ALA A 419 9.08 -21.22 18.74
N LEU A 420 7.93 -21.74 18.31
CA LEU A 420 6.68 -21.65 19.08
C LEU A 420 6.70 -22.53 20.33
N GLU A 421 7.33 -23.70 20.30
CA GLU A 421 7.48 -24.58 21.45
C GLU A 421 8.43 -24.02 22.52
N ALA A 422 9.30 -23.07 22.16
CA ALA A 422 10.15 -22.36 23.11
C ALA A 422 9.38 -21.38 24.01
N LEU A 423 8.14 -21.03 23.67
CA LEU A 423 7.29 -20.22 24.51
C LEU A 423 6.95 -20.93 25.84
N PRO A 424 6.76 -20.18 26.95
CA PRO A 424 6.38 -20.74 28.24
C PRO A 424 5.12 -21.60 28.13
N THR A 425 5.06 -22.68 28.89
CA THR A 425 3.90 -23.58 28.94
C THR A 425 2.93 -23.13 30.03
N ASN A 426 1.65 -23.04 29.69
CA ASN A 426 0.55 -22.81 30.62
C ASN A 426 0.12 -24.12 31.30
N ASP A 427 -0.67 -24.03 32.36
CA ASP A 427 -1.16 -25.20 33.13
C ASP A 427 -1.98 -26.20 32.28
N ASP A 428 -2.62 -25.73 31.20
CA ASP A 428 -3.41 -26.54 30.28
C ASP A 428 -2.58 -27.15 29.12
N GLY A 429 -1.25 -26.99 29.15
CA GLY A 429 -0.32 -27.46 28.13
C GLY A 429 -0.23 -26.58 26.88
N SER A 430 -1.00 -25.49 26.79
CA SER A 430 -0.83 -24.48 25.74
C SER A 430 0.45 -23.67 25.94
N ARG A 431 0.89 -22.95 24.90
CA ARG A 431 2.01 -22.01 24.99
C ARG A 431 1.49 -20.59 25.22
N ASP A 432 2.22 -19.81 26.02
CA ASP A 432 1.94 -18.40 26.27
C ASP A 432 2.42 -17.55 25.09
N GLY A 433 1.46 -17.12 24.26
CA GLY A 433 1.68 -16.25 23.11
C GLY A 433 1.61 -14.75 23.42
N SER A 434 1.58 -14.35 24.70
CA SER A 434 1.51 -12.95 25.10
C SER A 434 2.73 -12.15 24.61
N PRO A 435 2.59 -10.84 24.31
CA PRO A 435 3.73 -10.02 23.90
C PRO A 435 4.88 -10.04 24.90
N GLY A 436 4.59 -10.09 26.20
CA GLY A 436 5.61 -10.19 27.25
C GLY A 436 6.36 -11.51 27.26
N ALA A 437 5.69 -12.64 26.97
CA ALA A 437 6.34 -13.94 26.85
C ALA A 437 7.25 -14.02 25.62
N ILE A 438 6.77 -13.51 24.47
CA ILE A 438 7.55 -13.43 23.22
C ILE A 438 8.79 -12.54 23.43
N ASP A 439 8.62 -11.37 24.05
CA ASP A 439 9.70 -10.43 24.37
C ASP A 439 10.77 -11.09 25.24
N ARG A 440 10.35 -11.77 26.32
CA ARG A 440 11.24 -12.50 27.22
C ARG A 440 12.01 -13.58 26.49
N VAL A 441 11.33 -14.44 25.73
CA VAL A 441 11.96 -15.53 24.97
C VAL A 441 12.97 -14.99 23.96
N THR A 442 12.68 -13.87 23.31
CA THR A 442 13.58 -13.28 22.31
C THR A 442 14.81 -12.62 22.94
N LYS A 443 14.66 -11.96 24.11
CA LYS A 443 15.71 -11.16 24.76
C LYS A 443 16.58 -11.94 25.73
N GLU A 444 16.01 -12.95 26.38
CA GLU A 444 16.68 -13.77 27.40
C GLU A 444 17.05 -15.16 26.85
N ALA A 445 17.00 -15.34 25.52
CA ALA A 445 17.35 -16.59 24.87
C ALA A 445 18.80 -17.01 25.16
N SER A 446 18.98 -18.28 25.52
CA SER A 446 20.28 -18.95 25.42
C SER A 446 20.80 -18.90 23.97
N PRO A 447 22.12 -18.93 23.72
CA PRO A 447 22.69 -18.93 22.37
C PRO A 447 22.07 -19.99 21.43
N GLU A 448 21.76 -21.18 21.94
CA GLU A 448 21.14 -22.27 21.19
C GLU A 448 19.71 -21.94 20.75
N LEU A 449 18.95 -21.25 21.61
CA LEU A 449 17.60 -20.79 21.33
C LEU A 449 17.63 -19.62 20.34
N THR A 450 18.55 -18.67 20.50
CA THR A 450 18.77 -17.58 19.55
C THR A 450 19.06 -18.11 18.14
N ALA A 451 19.93 -19.12 18.03
CA ALA A 451 20.21 -19.77 16.75
C ALA A 451 18.97 -20.49 16.16
N THR A 452 18.11 -21.04 17.02
CA THR A 452 16.86 -21.68 16.59
C THR A 452 15.83 -20.67 16.11
N LEU A 453 15.64 -19.57 16.84
CA LEU A 453 14.79 -18.45 16.40
C LEU A 453 15.29 -17.87 15.09
N ALA A 454 16.60 -17.72 14.91
CA ALA A 454 17.18 -17.22 13.66
C ALA A 454 16.89 -18.14 12.46
N ARG A 455 16.98 -19.48 12.62
CA ARG A 455 16.59 -20.43 11.56
C ARG A 455 15.09 -20.48 11.30
N ALA A 456 14.28 -20.11 12.29
CA ALA A 456 12.83 -20.00 12.15
C ALA A 456 12.39 -18.70 11.48
N CYS A 457 13.31 -17.74 11.27
CA CYS A 457 13.02 -16.48 10.60
C CYS A 457 13.37 -16.51 9.11
N THR A 458 12.60 -15.78 8.29
CA THR A 458 12.96 -15.60 6.88
C THR A 458 14.29 -14.85 6.76
N PRO A 459 15.29 -15.37 6.02
CA PRO A 459 16.55 -14.66 5.84
C PRO A 459 16.34 -13.35 5.07
N PRO A 460 17.09 -12.28 5.39
CA PRO A 460 16.98 -11.03 4.65
C PRO A 460 17.37 -11.26 3.18
N PRO A 461 16.65 -10.66 2.22
CA PRO A 461 17.00 -10.79 0.81
C PRO A 461 18.39 -10.21 0.58
N LEU A 462 19.15 -10.86 -0.31
CA LEU A 462 20.45 -10.37 -0.71
C LEU A 462 20.30 -8.98 -1.34
N HIS A 463 21.19 -8.06 -1.01
CA HIS A 463 21.14 -6.70 -1.53
C HIS A 463 22.56 -6.15 -1.76
N PRO A 464 22.73 -5.20 -2.69
CA PRO A 464 24.01 -4.53 -2.89
C PRO A 464 24.35 -3.60 -1.71
N GLU A 465 25.65 -3.36 -1.52
CA GLU A 465 26.12 -2.31 -0.61
C GLU A 465 26.05 -0.94 -1.30
N LEU A 466 25.69 0.11 -0.55
CA LEU A 466 25.78 1.48 -1.05
C LEU A 466 27.25 1.94 -1.08
N ASN A 467 27.69 2.44 -2.23
CA ASN A 467 29.03 3.01 -2.43
C ASN A 467 28.94 4.39 -3.11
N ALA A 468 30.00 5.19 -2.98
CA ALA A 468 30.03 6.57 -3.46
C ALA A 468 29.85 6.67 -4.98
N ALA A 469 30.49 5.81 -5.77
CA ALA A 469 30.40 5.83 -7.23
C ALA A 469 28.97 5.56 -7.73
N THR A 470 28.24 4.65 -7.08
CA THR A 470 26.84 4.41 -7.39
C THR A 470 25.97 5.63 -7.06
N LEU A 471 26.20 6.27 -5.90
CA LEU A 471 25.46 7.48 -5.55
C LEU A 471 25.74 8.64 -6.52
N GLU A 472 27.00 8.85 -6.92
CA GLU A 472 27.39 9.84 -7.92
C GLU A 472 26.69 9.59 -9.27
N ALA A 473 26.60 8.33 -9.70
CA ALA A 473 25.92 7.97 -10.94
C ALA A 473 24.41 8.30 -10.90
N TRP A 474 23.75 8.10 -9.75
CA TRP A 474 22.37 8.53 -9.53
C TRP A 474 22.23 10.06 -9.48
N ALA A 475 23.20 10.76 -8.88
CA ALA A 475 23.19 12.22 -8.75
C ALA A 475 23.29 12.98 -10.10
N MET A 476 23.73 12.33 -11.19
CA MET A 476 23.80 12.91 -12.54
C MET A 476 22.41 13.08 -13.22
N THR A 477 21.45 13.68 -12.53
CA THR A 477 20.03 13.69 -12.95
C THR A 477 19.75 14.42 -14.25
N SER A 478 20.68 15.21 -14.78
CA SER A 478 20.57 15.87 -16.09
C SER A 478 20.65 14.88 -17.25
N LEU A 479 21.31 13.74 -17.07
CA LEU A 479 21.43 12.67 -18.07
C LEU A 479 20.15 11.84 -18.11
N VAL A 480 19.59 11.69 -19.32
CA VAL A 480 18.41 10.87 -19.59
C VAL A 480 18.73 9.39 -19.36
N GLU A 481 19.86 8.94 -19.90
CA GLU A 481 20.40 7.60 -19.75
C GLU A 481 21.85 7.69 -19.29
N HIS A 482 22.25 6.81 -18.38
CA HIS A 482 23.63 6.69 -17.91
C HIS A 482 23.93 5.21 -17.66
N THR A 483 24.86 4.64 -18.42
CA THR A 483 25.14 3.19 -18.42
C THR A 483 25.64 2.66 -17.08
N GLY A 484 26.29 3.50 -16.27
CA GLY A 484 26.72 3.17 -14.92
C GLY A 484 25.68 3.43 -13.83
N ARG A 485 24.44 3.82 -14.18
CA ARG A 485 23.37 4.10 -13.23
C ARG A 485 22.48 2.86 -13.08
N PRO A 486 22.59 2.09 -11.99
CA PRO A 486 21.73 0.93 -11.77
C PRO A 486 20.33 1.34 -11.36
N GLU A 487 19.39 0.40 -11.42
CA GLU A 487 18.07 0.57 -10.79
C GLU A 487 18.21 0.61 -9.27
N VAL A 488 17.40 1.44 -8.59
CA VAL A 488 17.46 1.60 -7.13
C VAL A 488 16.79 0.45 -6.37
N ALA A 489 15.88 -0.29 -7.00
CA ALA A 489 15.05 -1.29 -6.33
C ALA A 489 15.84 -2.31 -5.48
N PRO A 490 17.00 -2.84 -5.92
CA PRO A 490 17.81 -3.74 -5.10
C PRO A 490 18.28 -3.16 -3.76
N TRP A 491 18.52 -1.85 -3.66
CA TRP A 491 18.89 -1.19 -2.39
C TRP A 491 17.68 -0.94 -1.49
N LEU A 492 16.47 -0.91 -2.06
CA LEU A 492 15.23 -0.65 -1.32
C LEU A 492 14.58 -1.94 -0.83
N ARG A 493 14.60 -2.99 -1.66
CA ARG A 493 13.84 -4.24 -1.46
C ARG A 493 14.71 -5.49 -1.45
N GLY A 494 15.99 -5.37 -1.81
CA GLY A 494 16.84 -6.52 -2.10
C GLY A 494 16.67 -6.96 -3.55
N TRP A 495 17.53 -7.86 -4.01
CA TRP A 495 17.36 -8.52 -5.29
C TRP A 495 16.09 -9.34 -5.24
N ASP A 496 15.19 -8.99 -6.15
CA ASP A 496 13.88 -9.62 -6.24
C ASP A 496 14.05 -11.03 -6.82
N GLU A 497 13.94 -12.04 -5.96
CA GLU A 497 13.72 -13.42 -6.40
C GLU A 497 12.23 -13.70 -6.63
N ASP A 498 11.33 -12.74 -6.31
CA ASP A 498 9.89 -12.93 -6.49
C ASP A 498 9.50 -12.88 -7.97
N GLU A 499 8.38 -13.53 -8.25
CA GLU A 499 7.83 -13.58 -9.59
C GLU A 499 7.44 -12.16 -10.05
N PRO A 500 7.78 -11.76 -11.30
CA PRO A 500 7.50 -10.42 -11.80
C PRO A 500 6.01 -10.09 -11.66
N GLN A 501 5.65 -8.85 -11.37
CA GLN A 501 4.24 -8.42 -11.23
C GLN A 501 3.74 -7.71 -12.48
N THR A 502 2.43 -7.80 -12.75
CA THR A 502 1.74 -7.09 -13.82
C THR A 502 0.55 -6.35 -13.23
N ARG A 503 0.33 -5.11 -13.69
CA ARG A 503 -0.86 -4.32 -13.32
C ARG A 503 -1.95 -4.50 -14.36
N VAL A 504 -3.19 -4.69 -13.94
CA VAL A 504 -4.34 -4.87 -14.84
C VAL A 504 -5.40 -3.82 -14.53
N ILE A 505 -5.96 -3.21 -15.57
CA ILE A 505 -7.02 -2.19 -15.52
C ILE A 505 -8.14 -2.62 -16.47
N TRP A 506 -9.39 -2.40 -16.04
CA TRP A 506 -10.57 -2.56 -16.89
C TRP A 506 -11.20 -1.20 -17.13
N ARG A 507 -11.55 -0.93 -18.39
CA ARG A 507 -12.30 0.27 -18.79
C ARG A 507 -13.44 -0.08 -19.73
N ALA A 508 -14.51 0.69 -19.59
CA ALA A 508 -15.75 0.47 -20.32
C ALA A 508 -15.67 0.99 -21.76
N GLN A 509 -15.06 2.17 -21.96
CA GLN A 509 -15.19 2.93 -23.20
C GLN A 509 -13.83 3.10 -23.91
N PRO A 510 -13.53 2.33 -24.96
CA PRO A 510 -12.29 2.46 -25.72
C PRO A 510 -12.34 3.60 -26.76
N PRO A 511 -11.21 4.26 -27.07
CA PRO A 511 -11.14 5.28 -28.12
C PRO A 511 -10.97 4.65 -29.53
N VAL A 512 -11.93 3.83 -29.96
CA VAL A 512 -11.89 3.11 -31.25
C VAL A 512 -12.69 3.85 -32.31
N LEU A 513 -12.13 3.97 -33.53
CA LEU A 513 -12.85 4.50 -34.68
C LEU A 513 -13.77 3.43 -35.26
N PHE A 514 -15.05 3.77 -35.46
CA PHE A 514 -15.98 2.88 -36.16
C PHE A 514 -15.80 2.98 -37.68
N ARG A 515 -16.05 1.87 -38.37
CA ARG A 515 -16.34 1.88 -39.81
C ARG A 515 -17.86 1.82 -39.99
N ASP A 516 -18.39 2.66 -40.87
CA ASP A 516 -19.83 2.77 -41.15
C ASP A 516 -20.48 1.38 -41.34
N ARG A 517 -21.34 0.99 -40.38
CA ARG A 517 -22.10 -0.27 -40.41
C ARG A 517 -23.15 -0.31 -41.53
N ARG A 518 -23.33 0.78 -42.29
CA ARG A 518 -24.33 0.91 -43.37
C ARG A 518 -23.75 0.87 -44.79
N ALA A 519 -22.43 0.72 -44.96
CA ALA A 519 -21.86 0.58 -46.29
C ALA A 519 -22.37 -0.71 -46.97
N PRO A 520 -22.91 -0.64 -48.20
CA PRO A 520 -23.49 -1.81 -48.87
C PRO A 520 -22.44 -2.90 -49.11
N ASP A 521 -22.88 -4.18 -49.10
CA ASP A 521 -22.13 -5.43 -49.28
C ASP A 521 -21.35 -5.56 -50.61
N ASN A 522 -20.67 -4.52 -51.09
CA ASN A 522 -19.93 -4.54 -52.34
C ASN A 522 -18.42 -4.72 -52.07
N PRO A 523 -17.87 -5.94 -52.21
CA PRO A 523 -16.47 -6.24 -51.94
C PRO A 523 -15.48 -5.52 -52.88
N ALA A 524 -15.95 -4.94 -54.00
CA ALA A 524 -15.11 -4.27 -54.99
C ALA A 524 -14.72 -2.82 -54.64
N GLN A 525 -15.34 -2.21 -53.62
CA GLN A 525 -15.00 -0.87 -53.13
C GLN A 525 -14.29 -0.89 -51.77
N GLN A 526 -13.93 -2.08 -51.26
CA GLN A 526 -13.16 -2.20 -50.03
C GLN A 526 -11.69 -1.84 -50.33
N PRO A 527 -11.11 -0.77 -49.74
CA PRO A 527 -9.67 -0.65 -49.68
C PRO A 527 -9.11 -1.88 -48.94
N ALA A 528 -8.08 -2.48 -49.51
CA ALA A 528 -7.45 -3.68 -48.96
C ALA A 528 -6.87 -3.39 -47.56
N GLY A 529 -7.47 -3.99 -46.53
CA GLY A 529 -6.91 -4.06 -45.16
C GLY A 529 -7.48 -3.07 -44.12
N GLY A 530 -8.79 -3.06 -43.84
CA GLY A 530 -9.37 -2.15 -42.84
C GLY A 530 -10.46 -2.76 -41.95
N GLY A 531 -10.08 -3.29 -40.77
CA GLY A 531 -11.00 -3.53 -39.64
C GLY A 531 -11.04 -2.32 -38.68
N ASP A 532 -11.82 -2.39 -37.59
CA ASP A 532 -11.86 -1.37 -36.52
C ASP A 532 -10.43 -1.08 -36.02
N ILE A 533 -9.94 0.17 -36.13
CA ILE A 533 -8.53 0.51 -35.82
C ILE A 533 -8.47 1.39 -34.57
N LEU A 534 -7.88 0.87 -33.49
CA LEU A 534 -7.37 1.68 -32.39
C LEU A 534 -6.09 2.39 -32.85
N ARG A 535 -6.17 3.69 -33.12
CA ARG A 535 -4.99 4.49 -33.50
C ARG A 535 -4.15 4.84 -32.27
N PRO A 536 -2.82 4.62 -32.27
CA PRO A 536 -1.95 4.97 -31.15
C PRO A 536 -2.10 6.43 -30.68
N GLU A 537 -2.34 7.37 -31.59
CA GLU A 537 -2.48 8.79 -31.28
C GLU A 537 -3.77 9.09 -30.51
N LEU A 538 -4.88 8.42 -30.86
CA LEU A 538 -6.16 8.54 -30.15
C LEU A 538 -6.06 7.93 -28.76
N LEU A 539 -5.38 6.78 -28.65
CA LEU A 539 -5.11 6.14 -27.38
C LEU A 539 -4.21 7.01 -26.48
N ALA A 540 -3.17 7.64 -27.03
CA ALA A 540 -2.33 8.57 -26.29
C ALA A 540 -3.14 9.76 -25.77
N ARG A 541 -3.94 10.41 -26.62
CA ARG A 541 -4.85 11.50 -26.22
C ARG A 541 -5.83 11.07 -25.12
N TYR A 542 -6.40 9.88 -25.25
CA TYR A 542 -7.29 9.30 -24.26
C TYR A 542 -6.59 9.08 -22.92
N LEU A 543 -5.38 8.50 -22.91
CA LEU A 543 -4.60 8.26 -21.69
C LEU A 543 -4.08 9.55 -21.05
N THR A 544 -3.78 10.60 -21.83
CA THR A 544 -3.47 11.94 -21.28
C THR A 544 -4.70 12.56 -20.60
N ALA A 545 -5.88 12.42 -21.20
CA ALA A 545 -7.11 13.01 -20.67
C ALA A 545 -7.68 12.21 -19.47
N ALA A 546 -7.56 10.89 -19.52
CA ALA A 546 -8.05 9.94 -18.54
C ALA A 546 -6.93 8.93 -18.18
N PRO A 547 -5.88 9.33 -17.45
CA PRO A 547 -4.77 8.44 -17.13
C PRO A 547 -5.19 7.33 -16.17
N PRO A 548 -4.50 6.17 -16.18
CA PRO A 548 -4.66 5.13 -15.18
C PRO A 548 -4.70 5.67 -13.74
N HIS A 549 -5.79 5.44 -13.04
CA HIS A 549 -5.95 5.85 -11.65
C HIS A 549 -5.55 4.73 -10.69
N PRO A 550 -4.90 5.02 -9.54
CA PRO A 550 -4.42 3.97 -8.65
C PRO A 550 -5.47 3.04 -8.05
N ARG A 551 -6.74 3.47 -8.02
CA ARG A 551 -7.85 2.61 -7.60
C ARG A 551 -8.29 1.61 -8.68
N GLU A 552 -7.90 1.80 -9.94
CA GLU A 552 -8.18 0.88 -11.04
C GLU A 552 -7.21 -0.31 -11.08
N TYR A 553 -5.98 -0.17 -10.57
CA TYR A 553 -4.96 -1.21 -10.67
C TYR A 553 -5.27 -2.45 -9.84
N LEU A 554 -5.31 -3.59 -10.50
CA LEU A 554 -5.09 -4.89 -9.90
C LEU A 554 -3.63 -5.30 -10.13
N GLU A 555 -2.85 -5.49 -9.05
CA GLU A 555 -1.46 -5.94 -9.15
C GLU A 555 -1.34 -7.42 -8.74
N VAL A 556 -0.86 -8.24 -9.66
CA VAL A 556 -0.85 -9.71 -9.55
C VAL A 556 0.39 -10.29 -10.24
N PRO A 557 0.85 -11.49 -9.83
CA PRO A 557 1.99 -12.12 -10.47
C PRO A 557 1.77 -12.31 -11.98
N THR A 558 2.80 -11.98 -12.75
CA THR A 558 2.78 -11.93 -14.21
C THR A 558 2.35 -13.25 -14.83
N TYR A 559 2.76 -14.38 -14.28
CA TYR A 559 2.37 -15.70 -14.80
C TYR A 559 0.86 -15.93 -14.68
N GLN A 560 0.21 -15.43 -13.61
CA GLN A 560 -1.24 -15.53 -13.44
C GLN A 560 -1.95 -14.71 -14.51
N VAL A 561 -1.49 -13.48 -14.76
CA VAL A 561 -2.02 -12.63 -15.82
C VAL A 561 -1.80 -13.26 -17.19
N ALA A 562 -0.59 -13.76 -17.46
CA ALA A 562 -0.25 -14.38 -18.74
C ALA A 562 -1.11 -15.61 -19.04
N ASP A 563 -1.39 -16.46 -18.04
CA ASP A 563 -2.28 -17.61 -18.22
C ASP A 563 -3.75 -17.20 -18.30
N TRP A 564 -4.17 -16.22 -17.50
CA TRP A 564 -5.53 -15.67 -17.53
C TRP A 564 -5.87 -15.01 -18.88
N VAL A 565 -4.97 -14.16 -19.41
CA VAL A 565 -5.10 -13.51 -20.72
C VAL A 565 -5.13 -14.58 -21.81
N LYS A 566 -4.27 -15.60 -21.74
CA LYS A 566 -4.28 -16.72 -22.70
C LYS A 566 -5.63 -17.45 -22.73
N ARG A 567 -6.21 -17.76 -21.57
CA ARG A 567 -7.50 -18.45 -21.47
C ARG A 567 -8.62 -17.60 -22.06
N HIS A 568 -8.65 -16.30 -21.76
CA HIS A 568 -9.61 -15.36 -22.34
C HIS A 568 -9.43 -15.19 -23.84
N ALA A 569 -8.21 -14.95 -24.31
CA ALA A 569 -7.90 -14.81 -25.74
C ALA A 569 -8.33 -16.06 -26.52
N LYS A 570 -8.12 -17.27 -25.97
CA LYS A 570 -8.59 -18.53 -26.58
C LYS A 570 -10.12 -18.65 -26.58
N ALA A 571 -10.80 -18.19 -25.53
CA ALA A 571 -12.26 -18.20 -25.47
C ALA A 571 -12.87 -17.19 -26.44
N LEU A 572 -12.31 -15.99 -26.53
CA LEU A 572 -12.75 -14.91 -27.41
C LEU A 572 -12.45 -15.21 -28.89
N ALA A 573 -11.31 -15.81 -29.21
CA ALA A 573 -10.98 -16.24 -30.57
C ALA A 573 -11.95 -17.32 -31.13
N ARG A 574 -12.71 -17.99 -30.25
CA ARG A 574 -13.75 -18.96 -30.66
C ARG A 574 -15.12 -18.32 -30.89
N ARG A 575 -15.33 -17.07 -30.45
CA ARG A 575 -16.60 -16.36 -30.64
C ARG A 575 -16.60 -15.68 -32.02
N LYS A 576 -17.67 -15.89 -32.79
CA LYS A 576 -17.85 -15.27 -34.11
C LYS A 576 -18.37 -13.83 -34.05
N SER A 577 -18.87 -13.39 -32.90
CA SER A 577 -19.36 -12.03 -32.66
C SER A 577 -19.09 -11.65 -31.20
N PRO A 578 -18.58 -10.44 -30.90
CA PRO A 578 -18.41 -9.99 -29.53
C PRO A 578 -19.77 -9.71 -28.88
N ASP A 579 -20.03 -10.29 -27.72
CA ASP A 579 -21.16 -9.90 -26.86
C ASP A 579 -20.77 -8.60 -26.13
N GLY A 580 -21.31 -7.47 -26.57
CA GLY A 580 -21.03 -6.15 -25.99
C GLY A 580 -20.99 -5.05 -27.04
N PRO A 581 -21.01 -3.76 -26.64
CA PRO A 581 -20.94 -2.64 -27.58
C PRO A 581 -19.59 -2.56 -28.32
N TRP A 582 -18.52 -3.13 -27.75
CA TRP A 582 -17.15 -2.99 -28.23
C TRP A 582 -16.45 -4.34 -28.45
N PRO A 583 -15.58 -4.47 -29.47
CA PRO A 583 -14.71 -5.63 -29.57
C PRO A 583 -13.72 -5.64 -28.40
N PRO A 584 -13.44 -6.81 -27.80
CA PRO A 584 -12.51 -6.90 -26.70
C PRO A 584 -11.08 -6.55 -27.16
N MET A 585 -10.36 -5.78 -26.34
CA MET A 585 -8.98 -5.37 -26.60
C MET A 585 -8.08 -5.47 -25.37
N VAL A 586 -6.81 -5.81 -25.61
CA VAL A 586 -5.74 -5.85 -24.61
C VAL A 586 -4.64 -4.88 -25.05
N VAL A 587 -4.43 -3.82 -24.28
CA VAL A 587 -3.38 -2.83 -24.52
C VAL A 587 -2.28 -3.02 -23.48
N VAL A 588 -1.04 -3.24 -23.91
CA VAL A 588 0.14 -3.31 -23.05
C VAL A 588 0.80 -1.94 -23.02
N LEU A 589 0.85 -1.34 -21.83
CA LEU A 589 1.46 -0.04 -21.58
C LEU A 589 2.84 -0.20 -20.93
N ASN A 590 3.79 0.64 -21.34
CA ASN A 590 5.09 0.78 -20.69
C ASN A 590 4.97 1.54 -19.34
N GLU A 591 6.09 1.76 -18.65
CA GLU A 591 6.13 2.48 -17.37
C GLU A 591 5.73 3.95 -17.48
N ALA A 592 5.86 4.56 -18.67
CA ALA A 592 5.39 5.91 -18.98
C ALA A 592 3.90 5.97 -19.35
N HIS A 593 3.17 4.85 -19.24
CA HIS A 593 1.78 4.69 -19.67
C HIS A 593 1.55 4.92 -21.17
N GLU A 594 2.58 4.72 -21.99
CA GLU A 594 2.47 4.74 -23.45
C GLU A 594 2.24 3.32 -23.97
N ALA A 595 1.44 3.19 -25.03
CA ALA A 595 1.10 1.90 -25.61
C ALA A 595 2.28 1.26 -26.36
N GLU A 596 2.73 0.09 -25.89
CA GLU A 596 3.79 -0.70 -26.50
C GLU A 596 3.24 -1.73 -27.51
N ARG A 597 2.10 -2.35 -27.16
CA ARG A 597 1.40 -3.36 -27.97
C ARG A 597 -0.11 -3.28 -27.76
N ILE A 598 -0.87 -3.59 -28.81
CA ILE A 598 -2.33 -3.69 -28.80
C ILE A 598 -2.71 -5.05 -29.39
N TYR A 599 -3.60 -5.79 -28.74
CA TYR A 599 -4.15 -7.05 -29.23
C TYR A 599 -5.68 -6.97 -29.28
N GLY A 600 -6.28 -7.39 -30.39
CA GLY A 600 -7.72 -7.38 -30.58
C GLY A 600 -8.22 -8.45 -31.55
N ILE A 601 -9.51 -8.39 -31.90
CA ILE A 601 -10.10 -9.14 -33.00
C ILE A 601 -9.92 -8.31 -34.28
N HIS A 602 -8.81 -8.49 -34.99
CA HIS A 602 -8.61 -7.84 -36.29
C HIS A 602 -8.61 -8.88 -37.42
N ASP A 603 -9.33 -8.58 -38.49
CA ASP A 603 -9.17 -9.23 -39.79
C ASP A 603 -7.99 -8.54 -40.51
N GLY A 604 -6.76 -9.07 -40.37
CA GLY A 604 -5.68 -8.72 -41.30
C GLY A 604 -4.24 -8.64 -40.78
N ASP A 605 -3.99 -8.54 -39.47
CA ASP A 605 -2.62 -8.57 -38.92
C ASP A 605 -2.44 -9.74 -37.94
N ASP A 606 -1.95 -10.87 -38.46
CA ASP A 606 -1.78 -12.11 -37.71
C ASP A 606 -0.86 -11.95 -36.48
N ALA A 607 0.05 -10.97 -36.48
CA ALA A 607 1.03 -10.78 -35.42
C ALA A 607 0.45 -10.21 -34.11
N ALA A 608 -0.61 -9.37 -34.21
CA ALA A 608 -1.21 -8.63 -33.09
C ALA A 608 -2.66 -9.08 -32.79
N SER A 609 -2.92 -10.38 -32.93
CA SER A 609 -4.25 -10.98 -32.79
C SER A 609 -4.40 -11.79 -31.49
N PHE A 610 -5.64 -12.02 -31.02
CA PHE A 610 -5.86 -12.94 -29.90
C PHE A 610 -5.32 -14.36 -30.13
N PRO A 611 -5.43 -14.96 -31.32
CA PRO A 611 -4.75 -16.21 -31.65
C PRO A 611 -3.22 -16.16 -31.46
N SER A 612 -2.55 -15.06 -31.83
CA SER A 612 -1.09 -14.92 -31.66
C SER A 612 -0.71 -14.83 -30.19
N LEU A 613 -1.48 -14.08 -29.39
CA LEU A 613 -1.30 -13.97 -27.95
C LEU A 613 -1.55 -15.32 -27.25
N ALA A 614 -2.62 -16.03 -27.63
CA ALA A 614 -2.96 -17.32 -27.04
C ALA A 614 -1.95 -18.45 -27.39
N SER A 615 -1.38 -18.43 -28.58
CA SER A 615 -0.40 -19.42 -29.05
C SER A 615 1.05 -19.11 -28.64
N MET A 616 1.34 -17.90 -28.17
CA MET A 616 2.67 -17.49 -27.73
C MET A 616 3.24 -18.41 -26.60
N PRO A 617 4.55 -18.73 -26.58
CA PRO A 617 5.14 -19.50 -25.48
C PRO A 617 4.97 -18.80 -24.12
N ALA A 618 4.80 -19.56 -23.04
CA ALA A 618 4.52 -19.01 -21.69
C ALA A 618 5.56 -17.99 -21.23
N LYS A 619 6.85 -18.35 -21.24
CA LYS A 619 7.95 -17.43 -20.88
C LYS A 619 7.98 -16.15 -21.73
N ARG A 620 7.60 -16.24 -23.01
CA ARG A 620 7.57 -15.07 -23.91
C ARG A 620 6.39 -14.16 -23.59
N ARG A 621 5.21 -14.72 -23.25
CA ARG A 621 4.08 -13.93 -22.73
C ARG A 621 4.42 -13.29 -21.40
N GLU A 622 5.01 -14.03 -20.48
CA GLU A 622 5.40 -13.49 -19.18
C GLU A 622 6.35 -12.31 -19.36
N ARG A 623 7.40 -12.45 -20.16
CA ARG A 623 8.32 -11.34 -20.47
C ARG A 623 7.64 -10.14 -21.12
N LEU A 624 6.61 -10.36 -21.93
CA LEU A 624 5.82 -9.28 -22.55
C LEU A 624 5.00 -8.48 -21.52
N LEU A 625 4.54 -9.14 -20.45
CA LEU A 625 3.63 -8.55 -19.45
C LEU A 625 4.34 -8.14 -18.15
N ALA A 626 5.55 -8.64 -17.91
CA ALA A 626 6.32 -8.38 -16.71
C ALA A 626 6.56 -6.89 -16.51
N HIS A 627 6.20 -6.38 -15.31
CA HIS A 627 6.31 -4.98 -14.90
C HIS A 627 5.55 -3.99 -15.81
N ARG A 628 4.61 -4.48 -16.62
CA ARG A 628 3.77 -3.66 -17.52
C ARG A 628 2.38 -3.43 -16.91
N THR A 629 1.71 -2.39 -17.41
CA THR A 629 0.29 -2.18 -17.15
C THR A 629 -0.51 -2.68 -18.34
N ILE A 630 -1.48 -3.54 -18.12
CA ILE A 630 -2.41 -4.02 -19.12
C ILE A 630 -3.74 -3.29 -18.95
N LEU A 631 -4.17 -2.61 -19.99
CA LEU A 631 -5.48 -1.97 -20.08
C LEU A 631 -6.42 -2.85 -20.92
N LEU A 632 -7.54 -3.24 -20.34
CA LEU A 632 -8.52 -4.17 -20.89
C LEU A 632 -9.84 -3.45 -21.20
N PHE A 633 -10.36 -3.68 -22.40
CA PHE A 633 -11.67 -3.21 -22.82
C PHE A 633 -12.55 -4.40 -23.22
N GLY A 634 -13.80 -4.44 -22.75
CA GLY A 634 -14.72 -5.54 -23.07
C GLY A 634 -14.33 -6.90 -22.48
N PHE A 635 -13.56 -6.92 -21.38
CA PHE A 635 -13.18 -8.14 -20.66
C PHE A 635 -14.00 -8.31 -19.37
N SER A 636 -14.49 -9.52 -19.13
CA SER A 636 -14.93 -10.00 -17.81
C SER A 636 -13.77 -10.69 -17.08
N GLY A 637 -14.05 -11.39 -15.98
CA GLY A 637 -13.09 -12.32 -15.39
C GLY A 637 -12.41 -11.84 -14.10
N LEU A 638 -13.04 -10.88 -13.42
CA LEU A 638 -12.71 -10.48 -12.06
C LEU A 638 -13.82 -10.97 -11.12
N SER A 639 -13.50 -11.78 -10.13
CA SER A 639 -14.48 -12.28 -9.16
C SER A 639 -15.01 -11.15 -8.26
N PRO A 640 -16.17 -11.33 -7.60
CA PRO A 640 -16.67 -10.38 -6.60
C PRO A 640 -15.68 -10.14 -5.43
N THR A 641 -14.80 -11.12 -5.18
CA THR A 641 -13.74 -11.03 -4.17
C THR A 641 -12.44 -10.41 -4.72
N GLY A 642 -12.45 -9.86 -5.93
CA GLY A 642 -11.34 -9.11 -6.53
C GLY A 642 -10.20 -9.95 -7.11
N PHE A 643 -10.40 -11.25 -7.40
CA PHE A 643 -9.39 -12.11 -8.01
C PHE A 643 -9.61 -12.32 -9.50
N LEU A 644 -8.54 -12.59 -10.24
CA LEU A 644 -8.64 -13.05 -11.62
C LEU A 644 -9.29 -14.45 -11.67
N ASP A 645 -10.51 -14.51 -12.18
CA ASP A 645 -11.25 -15.76 -12.40
C ASP A 645 -11.78 -15.82 -13.85
N PRO A 646 -11.19 -16.66 -14.72
CA PRO A 646 -11.64 -16.76 -16.11
C PRO A 646 -13.01 -17.41 -16.28
N LYS A 647 -13.62 -17.93 -15.22
CA LYS A 647 -15.00 -18.45 -15.25
C LYS A 647 -16.02 -17.36 -14.91
N HIS A 648 -15.60 -16.23 -14.36
CA HIS A 648 -16.49 -15.13 -14.03
C HIS A 648 -16.81 -14.29 -15.27
N LEU A 649 -18.08 -14.31 -15.70
CA LEU A 649 -18.50 -13.72 -16.98
C LEU A 649 -19.11 -12.33 -16.86
N ALA A 650 -19.43 -11.86 -15.65
CA ALA A 650 -19.95 -10.51 -15.47
C ALA A 650 -18.83 -9.48 -15.68
N PRO A 651 -19.13 -8.31 -16.30
CA PRO A 651 -18.18 -7.22 -16.37
C PRO A 651 -17.85 -6.74 -14.95
N PRO A 652 -16.56 -6.45 -14.65
CA PRO A 652 -16.23 -5.82 -13.39
C PRO A 652 -16.82 -4.43 -13.32
N ASP A 653 -16.93 -3.90 -12.11
CA ASP A 653 -17.24 -2.50 -11.92
C ASP A 653 -16.07 -1.64 -12.43
N MET A 654 -16.36 -0.71 -13.36
CA MET A 654 -15.39 0.09 -14.11
C MET A 654 -15.63 1.57 -13.83
N ALA A 655 -14.59 2.24 -13.34
CA ALA A 655 -14.69 3.59 -12.80
C ALA A 655 -14.79 4.69 -13.87
N ASP A 656 -14.51 4.37 -15.14
CA ASP A 656 -14.55 5.35 -16.23
C ASP A 656 -15.98 5.63 -16.72
N ALA A 657 -16.91 4.68 -16.67
CA ALA A 657 -18.31 4.92 -17.06
C ALA A 657 -19.14 5.56 -15.94
N GLU A 658 -19.08 4.99 -14.75
CA GLU A 658 -19.74 5.49 -13.53
C GLU A 658 -18.67 5.61 -12.45
N PRO A 659 -18.10 6.82 -12.23
CA PRO A 659 -17.07 7.02 -11.23
C PRO A 659 -17.52 6.58 -9.86
N TRP A 660 -16.63 5.92 -9.15
CA TRP A 660 -16.87 5.54 -7.77
C TRP A 660 -16.91 6.80 -6.92
N VAL A 661 -17.78 6.86 -5.93
CA VAL A 661 -17.96 8.07 -5.11
C VAL A 661 -17.40 7.80 -3.72
N THR A 662 -16.55 8.68 -3.22
CA THR A 662 -16.08 8.64 -1.82
C THR A 662 -17.20 9.01 -0.86
N ASP A 663 -17.02 8.77 0.43
CA ASP A 663 -18.01 9.18 1.45
C ASP A 663 -18.22 10.70 1.51
N SER A 664 -17.21 11.46 1.07
CA SER A 664 -17.26 12.91 0.90
C SER A 664 -17.98 13.37 -0.38
N GLY A 665 -18.54 12.45 -1.17
CA GLY A 665 -19.25 12.76 -2.41
C GLY A 665 -18.33 13.07 -3.60
N VAL A 666 -17.03 12.80 -3.50
CA VAL A 666 -16.05 13.10 -4.54
C VAL A 666 -15.88 11.89 -5.47
N PRO A 667 -16.03 12.08 -6.80
CA PRO A 667 -15.77 11.03 -7.78
C PRO A 667 -14.30 10.59 -7.84
N VAL A 668 -14.09 9.28 -7.94
CA VAL A 668 -12.79 8.62 -8.06
C VAL A 668 -12.89 7.48 -9.09
N PRO A 669 -12.13 7.53 -10.20
CA PRO A 669 -11.20 8.59 -10.57
C PRO A 669 -11.94 9.92 -10.79
N PRO A 670 -11.22 11.06 -10.71
CA PRO A 670 -11.83 12.38 -10.89
C PRO A 670 -12.10 12.69 -12.38
N PHE A 671 -12.35 11.65 -13.19
CA PHE A 671 -12.77 11.74 -14.57
C PHE A 671 -13.86 10.70 -14.83
N ARG A 672 -14.69 10.96 -15.84
CA ARG A 672 -15.58 9.97 -16.44
C ARG A 672 -15.52 10.06 -17.96
N VAL A 673 -15.84 8.96 -18.60
CA VAL A 673 -15.83 8.78 -20.05
C VAL A 673 -17.23 8.39 -20.46
N ARG A 674 -17.84 9.19 -21.32
CA ARG A 674 -19.19 8.99 -21.84
C ARG A 674 -19.23 9.18 -23.34
N GLN A 675 -20.18 8.53 -24.00
CA GLN A 675 -20.43 8.76 -25.42
C GLN A 675 -21.46 9.88 -25.60
N GLU A 676 -21.28 10.71 -26.62
CA GLU A 676 -22.22 11.74 -27.04
C GLU A 676 -22.42 11.64 -28.55
N GLN A 677 -23.67 11.44 -28.98
CA GLN A 677 -24.07 11.53 -30.38
C GLN A 677 -24.70 12.91 -30.62
N ARG A 678 -24.18 13.66 -31.59
CA ARG A 678 -24.75 14.95 -32.02
C ARG A 678 -25.05 14.93 -33.52
N ARG A 679 -26.23 15.45 -33.88
CA ARG A 679 -26.58 15.71 -35.28
C ARG A 679 -25.99 17.04 -35.74
N PRO A 680 -25.64 17.19 -37.02
CA PRO A 680 -25.05 18.42 -37.55
C PRO A 680 -26.01 19.62 -37.45
N ALA A 681 -27.32 19.38 -37.37
CA ALA A 681 -28.34 20.41 -37.11
C ALA A 681 -28.22 21.06 -35.72
N ASP A 682 -27.55 20.41 -34.76
CA ASP A 682 -27.36 20.91 -33.39
C ASP A 682 -26.10 21.78 -33.22
N GLU A 683 -25.21 21.86 -34.24
CA GLU A 683 -24.01 22.72 -34.21
C GLU A 683 -24.33 24.22 -34.37
N GLN A 684 -25.53 24.56 -34.87
CA GLN A 684 -25.98 25.94 -35.09
C GLN A 684 -26.85 26.51 -33.97
N ALA A 685 -27.19 25.69 -32.96
CA ALA A 685 -27.81 26.19 -31.74
C ALA A 685 -26.75 26.81 -30.82
N PRO A 686 -26.99 28.00 -30.21
CA PRO A 686 -26.08 28.53 -29.20
C PRO A 686 -25.88 27.46 -28.12
N ALA A 687 -24.64 27.34 -27.61
CA ALA A 687 -24.28 26.38 -26.58
C ALA A 687 -25.40 26.30 -25.54
N ALA A 688 -26.12 25.18 -25.50
CA ALA A 688 -27.21 24.98 -24.56
C ALA A 688 -26.69 25.36 -23.17
N PRO A 689 -27.50 26.07 -22.35
CA PRO A 689 -27.08 26.42 -21.00
C PRO A 689 -26.56 25.15 -20.34
N ALA A 690 -25.37 25.26 -19.74
CA ALA A 690 -24.81 24.36 -18.73
C ALA A 690 -25.65 23.08 -18.56
N SER A 691 -25.24 21.97 -19.21
CA SER A 691 -25.85 20.64 -18.99
C SER A 691 -26.12 20.45 -17.49
N PRO A 692 -27.22 19.82 -17.07
CA PRO A 692 -27.51 19.58 -15.65
C PRO A 692 -26.30 19.02 -14.86
N ASP A 693 -25.37 18.33 -15.52
CA ASP A 693 -24.09 17.85 -14.96
C ASP A 693 -23.07 18.95 -14.59
N SER A 694 -23.09 20.09 -15.28
CA SER A 694 -22.21 21.22 -14.96
C SER A 694 -22.62 21.92 -13.66
N ALA A 695 -23.88 21.79 -13.22
CA ALA A 695 -24.32 22.14 -11.88
C ALA A 695 -23.82 21.12 -10.84
N ALA A 696 -23.65 19.85 -11.24
CA ALA A 696 -23.24 18.73 -10.40
C ALA A 696 -21.72 18.55 -10.21
N GLY A 697 -20.86 19.42 -10.75
CA GLY A 697 -19.41 19.36 -10.49
C GLY A 697 -18.53 18.84 -11.63
N TRP A 698 -19.11 18.37 -12.74
CA TRP A 698 -18.36 17.86 -13.90
C TRP A 698 -18.10 18.93 -14.96
N ARG A 699 -16.92 18.88 -15.59
CA ARG A 699 -16.54 19.76 -16.69
C ARG A 699 -15.94 18.95 -17.83
N ILE A 700 -16.36 19.24 -19.07
CA ILE A 700 -15.79 18.61 -20.25
C ILE A 700 -14.32 19.01 -20.37
N TRP A 701 -13.43 18.02 -20.34
CA TRP A 701 -12.00 18.21 -20.49
C TRP A 701 -11.55 17.98 -21.93
N GLU A 702 -11.95 16.86 -22.53
CA GLU A 702 -11.52 16.46 -23.86
C GLU A 702 -12.70 15.86 -24.64
N ARG A 703 -12.70 16.06 -25.96
CA ARG A 703 -13.59 15.37 -26.91
C ARG A 703 -12.76 14.68 -27.98
N ILE A 704 -12.96 13.38 -28.14
CA ILE A 704 -12.30 12.55 -29.15
C ILE A 704 -13.37 12.10 -30.14
N ALA A 705 -13.24 12.47 -31.42
CA ALA A 705 -14.15 12.03 -32.46
C ALA A 705 -13.94 10.53 -32.73
N LEU A 706 -15.03 9.76 -32.78
CA LEU A 706 -15.03 8.32 -33.04
C LEU A 706 -15.45 7.97 -34.48
N ASP A 707 -16.16 8.87 -35.17
CA ASP A 707 -16.56 8.68 -36.58
C ASP A 707 -16.54 10.02 -37.36
N GLU A 708 -16.30 9.93 -38.67
CA GLU A 708 -16.46 11.02 -39.65
C GLU A 708 -17.30 10.46 -40.81
N ASP A 709 -18.63 10.65 -40.76
CA ASP A 709 -19.48 10.38 -41.91
C ASP A 709 -19.47 11.57 -42.91
N GLU A 710 -19.77 11.30 -44.18
CA GLU A 710 -19.96 12.35 -45.19
C GLU A 710 -21.29 13.13 -44.98
N GLU A 711 -22.19 12.64 -44.11
CA GLU A 711 -23.53 13.18 -43.83
C GLU A 711 -23.62 14.06 -42.56
N GLY A 712 -22.58 14.12 -41.73
CA GLY A 712 -22.38 15.03 -40.60
C GLY A 712 -22.84 14.53 -39.21
N GLU A 713 -23.29 13.29 -39.01
CA GLU A 713 -23.54 12.73 -37.66
C GLU A 713 -22.21 12.34 -36.98
N ARG A 714 -21.83 13.04 -35.91
CA ARG A 714 -20.57 12.81 -35.21
C ARG A 714 -20.78 12.11 -33.87
N GLU A 715 -20.23 10.91 -33.72
CA GLU A 715 -20.10 10.25 -32.42
C GLU A 715 -18.80 10.69 -31.73
N TRP A 716 -18.93 11.13 -30.48
CA TRP A 716 -17.82 11.61 -29.67
C TRP A 716 -17.65 10.78 -28.42
N LEU A 717 -16.39 10.47 -28.11
CA LEU A 717 -15.99 10.10 -26.76
C LEU A 717 -15.68 11.38 -25.98
N VAL A 718 -16.45 11.64 -24.93
CA VAL A 718 -16.31 12.82 -24.10
C VAL A 718 -15.74 12.43 -22.75
N ILE A 719 -14.64 13.08 -22.38
CA ILE A 719 -13.96 12.88 -21.10
C ILE A 719 -14.27 14.10 -20.25
N ASP A 720 -15.05 13.90 -19.19
CA ASP A 720 -15.34 14.92 -18.20
C ASP A 720 -14.33 14.79 -17.04
N LYS A 721 -13.95 15.91 -16.42
CA LYS A 721 -13.17 15.97 -15.18
C LYS A 721 -13.98 16.61 -14.06
N TRP A 722 -13.77 16.14 -12.83
CA TRP A 722 -14.33 16.74 -11.63
C TRP A 722 -13.63 18.06 -11.29
N ARG A 723 -14.36 19.04 -10.75
CA ARG A 723 -13.81 20.35 -10.36
C ARG A 723 -12.55 20.19 -9.49
N ASP A 724 -11.56 21.04 -9.74
CA ASP A 724 -10.30 21.19 -8.99
C ASP A 724 -9.36 19.96 -8.92
N ALA A 725 -9.66 18.89 -9.66
CA ALA A 725 -8.80 17.71 -9.74
C ALA A 725 -7.66 17.90 -10.75
N ALA A 726 -6.45 18.13 -10.25
CA ALA A 726 -5.25 18.06 -11.05
C ALA A 726 -4.80 16.60 -11.21
N VAL A 727 -4.61 16.17 -12.45
CA VAL A 727 -4.46 14.75 -12.82
C VAL A 727 -2.99 14.36 -13.03
N ASP A 728 -2.11 15.33 -13.29
CA ASP A 728 -0.65 15.15 -13.38
C ASP A 728 0.11 16.38 -12.87
N GLU A 729 1.45 16.29 -12.77
CA GLU A 729 2.32 17.37 -12.29
C GLU A 729 2.25 18.62 -13.19
N GLU A 730 2.02 18.47 -14.49
CA GLU A 730 1.98 19.58 -15.46
C GLU A 730 0.65 20.34 -15.43
N ALA A 731 -0.47 19.66 -15.16
CA ALA A 731 -1.81 20.25 -15.08
C ALA A 731 -1.95 21.27 -13.94
N ARG A 732 -1.11 21.19 -12.90
CA ARG A 732 -1.08 22.21 -11.81
C ARG A 732 -0.33 23.48 -12.19
N SER A 733 0.63 23.38 -13.11
CA SER A 733 1.37 24.55 -13.63
C SER A 733 0.57 25.35 -14.66
N VAL A 734 -0.53 24.81 -15.19
CA VAL A 734 -1.43 25.53 -16.10
C VAL A 734 -2.63 26.07 -15.34
N ALA A 735 -2.40 27.10 -14.51
CA ALA A 735 -3.49 27.99 -14.13
C ALA A 735 -4.02 28.65 -15.43
N ARG A 736 -5.28 28.41 -15.81
CA ARG A 736 -5.93 29.10 -16.95
C ARG A 736 -6.08 30.61 -16.73
N ARG A 737 -5.78 31.10 -15.54
CA ARG A 737 -5.69 32.52 -15.22
C ARG A 737 -4.22 32.90 -15.17
N SER A 738 -3.80 33.77 -16.09
CA SER A 738 -2.57 34.53 -15.91
C SER A 738 -2.61 35.20 -14.54
N GLN A 739 -1.69 34.84 -13.66
CA GLN A 739 -1.46 35.55 -12.40
C GLN A 739 -0.48 36.68 -12.70
N PRO A 740 -0.94 37.93 -12.78
CA PRO A 740 -0.05 39.05 -13.02
C PRO A 740 0.82 39.29 -11.78
N LEU A 741 2.03 39.81 -12.01
CA LEU A 741 3.06 39.99 -10.98
C LEU A 741 2.59 40.86 -9.80
N ASP A 742 1.68 41.79 -10.05
CA ASP A 742 1.07 42.66 -9.04
C ASP A 742 0.14 41.91 -8.08
N GLU A 743 -0.45 40.78 -8.49
CA GLU A 743 -1.24 39.92 -7.61
C GLU A 743 -0.32 39.17 -6.62
N HIS A 744 0.85 38.72 -7.10
CA HIS A 744 1.84 38.02 -6.28
C HIS A 744 2.56 38.95 -5.28
N GLN A 745 2.75 40.22 -5.66
CA GLN A 745 3.37 41.25 -4.81
C GLN A 745 2.44 41.81 -3.73
N ARG A 746 1.13 41.52 -3.80
CA ARG A 746 0.16 41.91 -2.76
C ARG A 746 0.04 40.88 -1.64
N TRP A 747 0.58 39.69 -1.83
CA TRP A 747 0.57 38.60 -0.84
C TRP A 747 1.86 38.51 -0.04
N ALA A 748 2.92 39.21 -0.47
CA ALA A 748 4.11 39.52 0.32
C ALA A 748 3.92 40.87 1.03
#